data_AF-A0A7G2CLR2-F1
#
_entry.id   AF-A0A7G2CLR2-F1
#
_cell.length_a   1.000
_cell.length_b   1.000
_cell.length_c   1.000
_cell.angle_alpha   90.00
_cell.angle_beta   90.00
_cell.angle_gamma   90.00
#
_symmetry.space_group_name_H-M   'P 1'
#
loop_
_entity.id
_entity.type
_entity.pdbx_description
1 polymer ?
#
loop_
_entity_poly.entity_id
_entity_poly.type
_entity_poly.pdbx_seq_one_letter_code
_entity_poly.pdbx_strand_id
1 'polypeptide(L)'
;MRSFLLARRAVLRPRIGRGIQSAGTNALTPSDAQDGGETAVFSPFLEELLHPPDTIPLEDATRQYTTMDVVPPLYRYDPNAENVTETSEETVRPTPVRDAWQQGKLWSTFATQSEEEKKANAPPGWFKELCYDLYSRKEAGVETAAVPPADYSPEAHAAAVRADATEEVDPYLWLPFQLKDESSYAIGPYQFAPTSQYNTEQQVKLCLGDRHKEYVHFCDAYPFPERHQLPTSVGTVPSRLHVDPTSPHKVVYVQLSPDFPPALWLPVKGTAAAVRRVLASYASQAALHRDHHHEHFEQRYRDALRVMELQNMTPKDEGDVLRFVGYESRNVPYTDAPLREYRLSQTFYMGEHDDPEKLLEHLDLCPTLFAIPSMRTVTNPHAEHMIPTVEGPGVVPSLYRCIYSKALLLVQVSLSAEVKLPPQDPEVFKFLWKDTQVQPQMKLPVFVKVMWPDDVKLSGNGVLNRRFNRLFNTEFAEDIPPDALYSVFYTMHWAGQLRDLLGVRAMRERVAELLAASQQPAPPLLYPGTREVPNPEYTIEERLGMHLQYLSYLGDPLVRETIENLLPTASAPVRMGCAKAALIAGERDLFRRIVSSEPQGRMQHYMTKLARKRKTRDLVDPEPRLLEGQYEFASPLWTKRNTRIDRNTLEGAVDMAALKH
;
A
#
# COMPACT_ATOMS: atom_id res chain seq x y z
N MET A 1 -51.66 19.98 -19.31
CA MET A 1 -52.48 18.93 -18.66
C MET A 1 -51.57 18.19 -17.69
N ARG A 2 -51.35 18.66 -16.47
CA ARG A 2 -52.17 18.41 -15.26
C ARG A 2 -52.67 16.97 -15.15
N SER A 3 -52.05 16.26 -14.20
CA SER A 3 -52.61 15.25 -13.32
C SER A 3 -52.74 13.82 -13.86
N PHE A 4 -51.81 12.94 -13.47
CA PHE A 4 -52.10 11.86 -12.52
C PHE A 4 -50.82 11.41 -11.81
N LEU A 5 -50.94 11.31 -10.49
CA LEU A 5 -49.90 11.14 -9.49
C LEU A 5 -49.86 9.68 -8.99
N LEU A 6 -48.69 9.31 -8.47
CA LEU A 6 -48.44 8.42 -7.33
C LEU A 6 -48.10 6.94 -7.53
N ALA A 7 -47.00 6.61 -6.85
CA ALA A 7 -46.65 5.36 -6.17
C ALA A 7 -45.78 4.33 -6.93
N ARG A 8 -44.46 4.50 -6.82
CA ARG A 8 -43.54 3.52 -6.18
C ARG A 8 -42.12 4.10 -6.08
N ARG A 9 -41.85 4.79 -4.96
CA ARG A 9 -40.49 5.11 -4.50
C ARG A 9 -40.02 3.93 -3.65
N ALA A 10 -39.24 3.01 -4.23
CA ALA A 10 -38.47 2.04 -3.48
C ALA A 10 -37.08 2.63 -3.22
N VAL A 11 -36.87 3.06 -1.99
CA VAL A 11 -35.56 3.47 -1.46
C VAL A 11 -34.72 2.20 -1.32
N LEU A 12 -33.86 1.92 -2.30
CA LEU A 12 -32.81 0.90 -2.18
C LEU A 12 -31.70 1.49 -1.32
N ARG A 13 -31.71 1.12 -0.04
CA ARG A 13 -30.62 1.35 0.91
C ARG A 13 -29.38 0.56 0.46
N PRO A 14 -28.15 1.07 0.68
CA PRO A 14 -26.95 0.27 0.52
C PRO A 14 -26.99 -0.90 1.52
N ARG A 15 -26.96 -2.12 1.00
CA ARG A 15 -26.72 -3.34 1.79
C ARG A 15 -25.26 -3.32 2.24
N ILE A 16 -25.04 -2.80 3.45
CA ILE A 16 -23.86 -3.12 4.25
C ILE A 16 -23.96 -4.62 4.55
N GLY A 17 -23.01 -5.40 4.03
CA GLY A 17 -22.88 -6.82 4.31
C GLY A 17 -22.66 -7.02 5.81
N ARG A 18 -23.71 -7.44 6.52
CA ARG A 18 -23.61 -8.05 7.85
C ARG A 18 -23.04 -9.45 7.68
N GLY A 19 -21.79 -9.61 8.10
CA GLY A 19 -21.11 -10.89 8.21
C GLY A 19 -19.93 -10.81 9.18
N ILE A 20 -20.09 -10.09 10.30
CA ILE A 20 -19.16 -10.15 11.43
C ILE A 20 -19.89 -10.95 12.50
N GLN A 21 -19.54 -12.23 12.61
CA GLN A 21 -19.83 -13.00 13.81
C GLN A 21 -18.96 -12.44 14.95
N SER A 22 -19.61 -12.28 16.10
CA SER A 22 -19.10 -11.72 17.34
C SER A 22 -17.78 -12.35 17.77
N ALA A 23 -16.74 -11.54 17.90
CA ALA A 23 -15.59 -11.81 18.75
C ALA A 23 -15.40 -10.62 19.70
N GLY A 24 -15.61 -10.90 20.99
CA GLY A 24 -15.08 -10.20 22.16
C GLY A 24 -15.05 -8.67 22.18
N THR A 25 -15.94 -8.08 22.96
CA THR A 25 -15.77 -6.76 23.58
C THR A 25 -14.56 -6.79 24.53
N ASN A 26 -13.40 -6.26 24.11
CA ASN A 26 -12.34 -5.87 25.03
C ASN A 26 -12.22 -4.35 25.00
N ALA A 27 -12.89 -3.73 25.97
CA ALA A 27 -12.62 -2.36 26.37
C ALA A 27 -11.17 -2.27 26.89
N LEU A 28 -10.52 -1.14 26.65
CA LEU A 28 -9.21 -0.79 27.19
C LEU A 28 -9.34 -0.61 28.71
N THR A 29 -9.22 -1.69 29.47
CA THR A 29 -9.05 -1.66 30.93
C THR A 29 -7.81 -2.47 31.32
N PRO A 30 -6.90 -1.92 32.14
CA PRO A 30 -5.79 -2.67 32.70
C PRO A 30 -6.20 -3.28 34.05
N SER A 31 -6.56 -4.57 34.09
CA SER A 31 -6.32 -5.47 35.24
C SER A 31 -6.97 -6.84 35.03
N ASP A 32 -6.15 -7.89 34.98
CA ASP A 32 -6.18 -8.96 35.99
C ASP A 32 -4.94 -9.84 35.77
N ALA A 33 -3.85 -9.42 36.40
CA ALA A 33 -2.70 -10.26 36.66
C ALA A 33 -2.99 -11.04 37.95
N GLN A 34 -3.30 -12.33 37.82
CA GLN A 34 -3.00 -13.32 38.85
C GLN A 34 -2.98 -14.74 38.26
N ASP A 35 -1.82 -15.38 38.45
CA ASP A 35 -1.47 -16.79 38.24
C ASP A 35 -1.44 -17.35 36.80
N GLY A 36 -0.22 -17.38 36.26
CA GLY A 36 0.15 -18.29 35.16
C GLY A 36 1.38 -17.87 34.36
N GLY A 37 2.59 -18.02 34.92
CA GLY A 37 3.86 -18.10 34.18
C GLY A 37 4.13 -16.98 33.16
N GLU A 38 4.55 -15.81 33.64
CA GLU A 38 4.96 -14.67 32.81
C GLU A 38 6.24 -14.98 32.01
N THR A 39 6.08 -15.39 30.76
CA THR A 39 6.96 -14.84 29.71
C THR A 39 6.38 -13.48 29.35
N ALA A 40 6.90 -12.42 29.96
CA ALA A 40 6.57 -11.05 29.56
C ALA A 40 6.76 -10.93 28.05
N VAL A 41 5.68 -10.64 27.32
CA VAL A 41 5.75 -10.37 25.89
C VAL A 41 6.40 -9.01 25.74
N PHE A 42 7.73 -8.98 25.65
CA PHE A 42 8.51 -7.78 25.39
C PHE A 42 8.20 -7.30 23.96
N SER A 43 7.58 -6.12 23.83
CA SER A 43 7.40 -5.47 22.53
C SER A 43 8.69 -4.73 22.15
N PRO A 44 9.28 -4.99 20.96
CA PRO A 44 10.49 -4.31 20.51
C PRO A 44 10.34 -2.78 20.45
N PHE A 45 9.16 -2.27 20.09
CA PHE A 45 8.94 -0.82 20.01
C PHE A 45 8.90 -0.17 21.40
N LEU A 46 8.28 -0.83 22.38
CA LEU A 46 8.29 -0.36 23.77
C LEU A 46 9.71 -0.39 24.36
N GLU A 47 10.49 -1.43 24.04
CA GLU A 47 11.89 -1.52 24.46
C GLU A 47 12.73 -0.38 23.86
N GLU A 48 12.59 -0.10 22.57
CA GLU A 48 13.26 1.03 21.90
C GLU A 48 12.85 2.40 22.46
N LEU A 49 11.61 2.55 22.95
CA LEU A 49 11.15 3.79 23.60
C LEU A 49 11.76 4.00 25.00
N LEU A 50 11.88 2.93 25.78
CA LEU A 50 12.38 2.98 27.16
C LEU A 50 13.90 2.96 27.22
N HIS A 51 14.52 2.21 26.33
CA HIS A 51 15.96 1.98 26.21
C HIS A 51 16.39 2.24 24.75
N PRO A 52 16.38 3.52 24.31
CA PRO A 52 16.79 3.87 22.97
C PRO A 52 18.23 3.42 22.70
N PRO A 53 18.55 2.99 21.46
CA PRO A 53 19.87 2.52 21.12
C PRO A 53 20.91 3.63 21.27
N ASP A 54 22.12 3.26 21.69
CA ASP A 54 23.26 4.18 21.69
C ASP A 54 23.64 4.55 20.25
N THR A 55 23.76 5.85 19.99
CA THR A 55 24.14 6.44 18.70
C THR A 55 25.52 7.09 18.81
N ILE A 56 25.59 8.43 18.78
CA ILE A 56 26.83 9.21 18.87
C ILE A 56 26.94 9.77 20.29
N PRO A 57 28.05 9.51 21.00
CA PRO A 57 28.26 10.06 22.33
C PRO A 57 28.52 11.57 22.26
N LEU A 58 27.71 12.35 22.98
CA LEU A 58 27.89 13.78 23.20
C LEU A 58 28.35 13.99 24.64
N GLU A 59 29.62 14.37 24.82
CA GLU A 59 30.20 14.65 26.13
C GLU A 59 29.79 16.04 26.63
N ASP A 60 29.34 16.10 27.88
CA ASP A 60 29.05 17.33 28.63
C ASP A 60 29.75 17.26 29.99
N ALA A 61 29.94 18.39 30.65
CA ALA A 61 30.60 18.50 31.94
C ALA A 61 29.91 17.70 33.07
N THR A 62 28.63 17.35 32.90
CA THR A 62 27.81 16.68 33.93
C THR A 62 27.41 15.25 33.58
N ARG A 63 27.39 14.88 32.31
CA ARG A 63 26.95 13.57 31.81
C ARG A 63 27.43 13.33 30.38
N GLN A 64 27.24 12.12 29.89
CA GLN A 64 27.38 11.77 28.49
C GLN A 64 26.00 11.45 27.92
N TYR A 65 25.61 12.09 26.83
CA TYR A 65 24.34 11.83 26.15
C TYR A 65 24.59 10.95 24.92
N THR A 66 24.14 9.70 24.95
CA THR A 66 24.43 8.69 23.92
C THR A 66 23.23 8.30 23.07
N THR A 67 22.02 8.72 23.44
CA THR A 67 20.77 8.19 22.86
C THR A 67 20.06 9.19 21.94
N MET A 68 20.77 10.19 21.42
CA MET A 68 20.18 11.14 20.47
C MET A 68 19.85 10.42 19.17
N ASP A 69 18.63 10.56 18.65
CA ASP A 69 18.31 10.03 17.33
C ASP A 69 18.84 10.96 16.23
N VAL A 70 20.08 10.74 15.78
CA VAL A 70 20.82 11.63 14.89
C VAL A 70 20.49 11.34 13.42
N VAL A 71 20.39 12.39 12.60
CA VAL A 71 20.29 12.28 11.13
C VAL A 71 21.43 11.39 10.60
N PRO A 72 21.14 10.38 9.76
CA PRO A 72 22.17 9.49 9.23
C PRO A 72 23.22 10.27 8.41
N PRO A 73 24.45 9.75 8.32
CA PRO A 73 25.49 10.41 7.52
C PRO A 73 25.07 10.53 6.05
N LEU A 74 25.66 11.51 5.36
CA LEU A 74 25.43 11.72 3.94
C LEU A 74 25.73 10.44 3.14
N TYR A 75 24.76 10.04 2.32
CA TYR A 75 24.91 8.90 1.42
C TYR A 75 26.02 9.15 0.41
N ARG A 76 26.84 8.13 0.19
CA ARG A 76 27.93 8.16 -0.79
C ARG A 76 27.74 6.99 -1.74
N TYR A 77 27.65 7.30 -3.03
CA TYR A 77 27.75 6.28 -4.06
C TYR A 77 29.23 5.85 -4.17
N ASP A 78 29.49 4.57 -3.93
CA ASP A 78 30.79 3.96 -4.19
C ASP A 78 30.70 3.11 -5.47
N PRO A 79 31.39 3.50 -6.57
CA PRO A 79 31.36 2.73 -7.81
C PRO A 79 31.96 1.32 -7.68
N ASN A 80 32.71 1.03 -6.61
CA ASN A 80 33.27 -0.29 -6.36
C ASN A 80 32.31 -1.19 -5.57
N ALA A 81 31.25 -0.64 -4.98
CA ALA A 81 30.22 -1.43 -4.33
C ALA A 81 29.30 -2.06 -5.38
N GLU A 82 29.10 -3.37 -5.30
CA GLU A 82 28.23 -4.08 -6.22
C GLU A 82 26.76 -3.75 -5.94
N ASN A 83 25.98 -3.54 -7.00
CA ASN A 83 24.53 -3.33 -6.89
C ASN A 83 23.77 -4.62 -6.53
N VAL A 84 24.34 -5.76 -6.92
CA VAL A 84 23.83 -7.10 -6.61
C VAL A 84 24.84 -7.73 -5.68
N THR A 85 24.41 -8.11 -4.47
CA THR A 85 25.24 -8.98 -3.63
C THR A 85 25.08 -10.39 -4.17
N GLU A 86 26.17 -11.02 -4.63
CA GLU A 86 26.13 -12.43 -5.02
C GLU A 86 25.59 -13.26 -3.85
N THR A 87 24.36 -13.72 -3.99
CA THR A 87 23.82 -14.73 -3.07
C THR A 87 24.56 -15.99 -3.41
N SER A 88 25.52 -16.36 -2.55
CA SER A 88 26.32 -17.59 -2.67
C SER A 88 25.44 -18.69 -3.24
N GLU A 89 25.73 -19.11 -4.46
CA GLU A 89 25.03 -20.20 -5.13
C GLU A 89 25.11 -21.41 -4.19
N GLU A 90 24.04 -21.65 -3.43
CA GLU A 90 23.85 -22.96 -2.83
C GLU A 90 23.81 -23.90 -4.02
N THR A 91 24.93 -24.59 -4.26
CA THR A 91 25.08 -25.65 -5.27
C THR A 91 23.75 -26.35 -5.42
N VAL A 92 23.08 -26.10 -6.56
CA VAL A 92 21.74 -26.59 -6.85
C VAL A 92 21.83 -28.11 -6.77
N ARG A 93 21.46 -28.67 -5.61
CA ARG A 93 21.44 -30.11 -5.45
C ARG A 93 20.42 -30.64 -6.44
N PRO A 94 20.73 -31.73 -7.16
CA PRO A 94 19.76 -32.37 -8.02
C PRO A 94 18.52 -32.70 -7.20
N THR A 95 17.40 -32.12 -7.62
CA THR A 95 16.11 -32.18 -6.95
C THR A 95 15.26 -33.28 -7.59
N PRO A 96 14.45 -34.00 -6.80
CA PRO A 96 13.86 -35.27 -7.23
C PRO A 96 12.90 -35.14 -8.42
N VAL A 97 12.20 -34.01 -8.60
CA VAL A 97 11.30 -33.82 -9.75
C VAL A 97 12.11 -33.48 -11.00
N ARG A 98 13.11 -32.61 -10.88
CA ARG A 98 14.00 -32.27 -12.00
C ARG A 98 14.78 -33.48 -12.51
N ASP A 99 15.28 -34.32 -11.61
CA ASP A 99 15.96 -35.57 -11.97
C ASP A 99 15.00 -36.54 -12.67
N ALA A 100 13.77 -36.68 -12.15
CA ALA A 100 12.76 -37.52 -12.77
C ALA A 100 12.41 -37.03 -14.19
N TRP A 101 12.31 -35.71 -14.40
CA TRP A 101 12.08 -35.14 -15.72
C TRP A 101 13.24 -35.39 -16.69
N GLN A 102 14.49 -35.23 -16.25
CA GLN A 102 15.67 -35.54 -17.07
C GLN A 102 15.74 -37.03 -17.47
N GLN A 103 15.18 -37.91 -16.65
CA GLN A 103 15.04 -39.34 -16.93
C GLN A 103 13.78 -39.69 -17.74
N GLY A 104 13.00 -38.70 -18.18
CA GLY A 104 11.75 -38.88 -18.90
C GLY A 104 10.62 -39.45 -18.05
N LYS A 105 10.67 -39.31 -16.72
CA LYS A 105 9.74 -39.87 -15.72
C LYS A 105 8.97 -38.80 -14.94
N LEU A 106 8.83 -37.59 -15.50
CA LEU A 106 8.13 -36.47 -14.85
C LEU A 106 6.74 -36.88 -14.36
N TRP A 107 5.97 -37.55 -15.22
CA TRP A 107 4.58 -37.87 -14.93
C TRP A 107 4.42 -38.78 -13.71
N SER A 108 5.33 -39.74 -13.52
CA SER A 108 5.33 -40.63 -12.34
C SER A 108 5.46 -39.90 -10.98
N THR A 109 5.93 -38.64 -10.98
CA THR A 109 6.01 -37.81 -9.76
C THR A 109 4.69 -37.16 -9.36
N PHE A 110 3.67 -37.18 -10.24
CA PHE A 110 2.40 -36.53 -9.98
C PHE A 110 1.57 -37.31 -8.94
N ALA A 111 1.26 -36.66 -7.81
CA ALA A 111 0.52 -37.27 -6.72
C ALA A 111 -0.95 -37.62 -7.07
N THR A 112 -1.51 -36.97 -8.10
CA THR A 112 -2.92 -37.13 -8.51
C THR A 112 -3.17 -38.27 -9.50
N GLN A 113 -2.15 -39.04 -9.87
CA GLN A 113 -2.26 -40.12 -10.84
C GLN A 113 -2.82 -41.41 -10.26
N SER A 114 -3.56 -42.15 -11.09
CA SER A 114 -3.89 -43.56 -10.84
C SER A 114 -2.64 -44.44 -10.93
N GLU A 115 -2.67 -45.59 -10.26
CA GLU A 115 -1.55 -46.55 -10.28
C GLU A 115 -1.24 -47.11 -11.69
N GLU A 116 -2.22 -47.08 -12.59
CA GLU A 116 -2.04 -47.46 -14.00
C GLU A 116 -1.33 -46.37 -14.81
N GLU A 117 -1.70 -45.10 -14.62
CA GLU A 117 -1.04 -43.94 -15.26
C GLU A 117 0.42 -43.80 -14.80
N LYS A 118 0.71 -44.06 -13.51
CA LYS A 118 2.08 -44.04 -12.98
C LYS A 118 2.97 -45.09 -13.63
N LYS A 119 2.44 -46.30 -13.86
CA LYS A 119 3.16 -47.39 -14.54
C LYS A 119 3.39 -47.10 -16.02
N ALA A 120 2.44 -46.42 -16.66
CA ALA A 120 2.54 -46.00 -18.05
C ALA A 120 3.34 -44.70 -18.25
N ASN A 121 3.68 -44.00 -17.16
CA ASN A 121 4.29 -42.66 -17.18
C ASN A 121 3.54 -41.69 -18.11
N ALA A 122 2.22 -41.75 -18.09
CA ALA A 122 1.35 -40.88 -18.88
C ALA A 122 0.96 -39.65 -18.06
N PRO A 123 0.73 -38.46 -18.67
CA PRO A 123 0.28 -37.28 -17.93
C PRO A 123 -1.08 -37.52 -17.24
N PRO A 124 -1.33 -36.91 -16.06
CA PRO A 124 -2.61 -37.05 -15.38
C PRO A 124 -3.78 -36.65 -16.29
N GLY A 125 -4.87 -37.43 -16.31
CA GLY A 125 -6.02 -37.16 -17.18
C GLY A 125 -6.56 -35.73 -17.11
N TRP A 126 -6.63 -35.14 -15.90
CA TRP A 126 -7.08 -33.75 -15.71
C TRP A 126 -6.15 -32.71 -16.31
N PHE A 127 -4.83 -32.96 -16.27
CA PHE A 127 -3.84 -32.04 -16.83
C PHE A 127 -3.86 -32.10 -18.35
N LYS A 128 -4.01 -33.31 -18.91
CA LYS A 128 -4.20 -33.51 -20.35
C LYS A 128 -5.45 -32.80 -20.87
N GLU A 129 -6.57 -32.94 -20.16
CA GLU A 129 -7.83 -32.25 -20.47
C GLU A 129 -7.68 -30.73 -20.40
N LEU A 130 -7.05 -30.21 -19.34
CA LEU A 130 -6.73 -28.79 -19.20
C LEU A 130 -5.91 -28.27 -20.39
N CYS A 131 -4.80 -28.94 -20.74
CA CYS A 131 -3.96 -28.54 -21.86
C CYS A 131 -4.74 -28.58 -23.18
N TYR A 132 -5.51 -29.64 -23.43
CA TYR A 132 -6.33 -29.75 -24.63
C TYR A 132 -7.37 -28.63 -24.71
N ASP A 133 -8.07 -28.32 -23.61
CA ASP A 133 -9.07 -27.27 -23.59
C ASP A 133 -8.44 -25.88 -23.79
N LEU A 134 -7.30 -25.60 -23.15
CA LEU A 134 -6.57 -24.35 -23.34
C LEU A 134 -6.09 -24.17 -24.79
N TYR A 135 -5.63 -25.25 -25.42
CA TYR A 135 -5.18 -25.25 -26.83
C TYR A 135 -6.34 -25.07 -27.81
N SER A 136 -7.39 -25.89 -27.68
CA SER A 136 -8.51 -25.98 -28.62
C SER A 136 -9.54 -24.85 -28.47
N ARG A 137 -9.41 -24.01 -27.44
CA ARG A 137 -10.34 -22.91 -27.12
C ARG A 137 -11.81 -23.34 -26.98
N LYS A 138 -12.09 -24.61 -26.67
CA LYS A 138 -13.48 -25.08 -26.43
C LYS A 138 -14.19 -24.18 -25.43
N GLU A 139 -15.37 -23.67 -25.81
CA GLU A 139 -16.16 -22.76 -24.98
C GLU A 139 -16.49 -23.39 -23.63
N ALA A 140 -16.47 -22.56 -22.59
CA ALA A 140 -16.91 -22.95 -21.26
C ALA A 140 -18.44 -23.12 -21.26
N GLY A 141 -18.93 -24.32 -21.59
CA GLY A 141 -20.36 -24.63 -21.47
C GLY A 141 -20.91 -25.76 -22.33
N VAL A 142 -20.15 -26.34 -23.27
CA VAL A 142 -20.64 -27.46 -24.07
C VAL A 142 -20.11 -28.78 -23.52
N GLU A 143 -20.87 -29.38 -22.60
CA GLU A 143 -20.78 -30.82 -22.32
C GLU A 143 -21.24 -31.58 -23.57
N THR A 144 -20.32 -31.80 -24.52
CA THR A 144 -20.48 -32.87 -25.50
C THR A 144 -19.42 -33.91 -25.22
N ALA A 145 -19.86 -35.01 -24.63
CA ALA A 145 -19.17 -36.29 -24.72
C ALA A 145 -18.99 -36.61 -26.21
N ALA A 146 -17.82 -36.30 -26.76
CA ALA A 146 -17.45 -36.67 -28.11
C ALA A 146 -16.06 -37.30 -28.05
N VAL A 147 -16.07 -38.63 -28.14
CA VAL A 147 -14.90 -39.46 -28.48
C VAL A 147 -14.29 -38.87 -29.77
N PRO A 148 -12.96 -38.63 -29.83
CA PRO A 148 -12.34 -38.16 -31.07
C PRO A 148 -12.49 -39.26 -32.15
N PRO A 149 -12.91 -38.93 -33.39
CA PRO A 149 -12.88 -39.90 -34.47
C PRO A 149 -11.42 -40.27 -34.77
N ALA A 150 -11.20 -41.53 -35.18
CA ALA A 150 -9.89 -42.16 -35.37
C ALA A 150 -8.98 -41.49 -36.42
N ASP A 151 -9.49 -40.49 -37.16
CA ASP A 151 -8.80 -39.81 -38.26
C ASP A 151 -8.55 -38.31 -37.97
N TYR A 152 -7.88 -38.02 -36.85
CA TYR A 152 -7.42 -36.66 -36.51
C TYR A 152 -6.21 -36.27 -37.36
N SER A 153 -6.38 -35.34 -38.31
CA SER A 153 -5.27 -34.70 -39.03
C SER A 153 -4.95 -33.31 -38.45
N PRO A 154 -3.74 -33.08 -37.91
CA PRO A 154 -3.30 -31.79 -37.39
C PRO A 154 -3.35 -30.66 -38.45
N GLU A 155 -3.17 -31.01 -39.73
CA GLU A 155 -3.11 -30.06 -40.84
C GLU A 155 -4.51 -29.53 -41.22
N ALA A 156 -5.54 -30.37 -41.15
CA ALA A 156 -6.92 -29.97 -41.41
C ALA A 156 -7.47 -29.05 -40.30
N HIS A 157 -7.03 -29.24 -39.06
CA HIS A 157 -7.42 -28.38 -37.94
C HIS A 157 -6.66 -27.04 -37.93
N ALA A 158 -5.37 -27.04 -38.30
CA ALA A 158 -4.61 -25.80 -38.52
C ALA A 158 -5.19 -24.94 -39.65
N ALA A 159 -5.79 -25.55 -40.68
CA ALA A 159 -6.51 -24.84 -41.73
C ALA A 159 -7.84 -24.22 -41.24
N ALA A 160 -8.55 -24.89 -40.32
CA ALA A 160 -9.76 -24.35 -39.71
C ALA A 160 -9.48 -23.21 -38.72
N VAL A 161 -8.38 -23.28 -37.94
CA VAL A 161 -7.93 -22.19 -37.05
C VAL A 161 -7.47 -20.96 -37.82
N ARG A 162 -6.96 -21.14 -39.05
CA ARG A 162 -6.67 -20.01 -39.97
C ARG A 162 -7.91 -19.37 -40.57
N ALA A 163 -9.04 -20.08 -40.61
CA ALA A 163 -10.30 -19.56 -41.15
C ALA A 163 -11.03 -18.61 -40.18
N ASP A 164 -10.80 -18.73 -38.86
CA ASP A 164 -11.28 -17.81 -37.81
C ASP A 164 -10.43 -16.54 -37.66
N ALA A 165 -9.32 -16.42 -38.39
CA ALA A 165 -8.39 -15.30 -38.30
C ALA A 165 -8.84 -14.02 -39.05
N THR A 166 -10.12 -13.94 -39.43
CA THR A 166 -10.71 -12.81 -40.17
C THR A 166 -11.44 -11.81 -39.28
N GLU A 167 -11.67 -12.09 -37.99
CA GLU A 167 -12.10 -11.10 -37.00
C GLU A 167 -10.88 -10.49 -36.31
N GLU A 168 -10.72 -9.17 -36.42
CA GLU A 168 -9.69 -8.40 -35.75
C GLU A 168 -10.02 -8.33 -34.24
N VAL A 169 -9.49 -9.28 -33.46
CA VAL A 169 -9.74 -9.37 -32.01
C VAL A 169 -8.85 -8.37 -31.26
N ASP A 170 -9.43 -7.58 -30.35
CA ASP A 170 -8.69 -6.64 -29.50
C ASP A 170 -7.61 -7.38 -28.66
N PRO A 171 -6.31 -7.06 -28.83
CA PRO A 171 -5.23 -7.74 -28.13
C PRO A 171 -5.29 -7.57 -26.61
N TYR A 172 -6.00 -6.56 -26.08
CA TYR A 172 -6.17 -6.40 -24.62
C TYR A 172 -7.14 -7.40 -24.03
N LEU A 173 -8.17 -7.80 -24.77
CA LEU A 173 -9.21 -8.73 -24.32
C LEU A 173 -8.89 -10.18 -24.70
N TRP A 174 -8.01 -10.36 -25.69
CA TRP A 174 -7.56 -11.66 -26.12
C TRP A 174 -6.74 -12.40 -25.06
N LEU A 175 -7.03 -13.68 -24.87
CA LEU A 175 -6.30 -14.56 -23.95
C LEU A 175 -5.46 -15.58 -24.73
N PRO A 176 -4.19 -15.28 -25.03
CA PRO A 176 -3.29 -16.25 -25.62
C PRO A 176 -2.90 -17.32 -24.60
N PHE A 177 -2.80 -18.58 -25.05
CA PHE A 177 -2.23 -19.68 -24.29
C PHE A 177 -1.16 -20.36 -25.14
N GLN A 178 0.10 -20.15 -24.78
CA GLN A 178 1.26 -20.73 -25.44
C GLN A 178 1.73 -21.93 -24.62
N LEU A 179 1.17 -23.10 -24.95
CA LEU A 179 1.57 -24.36 -24.32
C LEU A 179 2.99 -24.73 -24.74
N LYS A 180 3.75 -25.22 -23.77
CA LYS A 180 5.10 -25.73 -23.96
C LYS A 180 5.08 -27.23 -24.20
N ASP A 181 6.05 -27.71 -24.97
CA ASP A 181 6.33 -29.14 -25.06
C ASP A 181 7.02 -29.61 -23.78
N GLU A 182 6.90 -30.91 -23.46
CA GLU A 182 7.49 -31.49 -22.25
C GLU A 182 9.01 -31.26 -22.14
N SER A 183 9.72 -31.24 -23.27
CA SER A 183 11.16 -30.94 -23.32
C SER A 183 11.50 -29.47 -23.03
N SER A 184 10.51 -28.58 -23.10
CA SER A 184 10.65 -27.13 -22.91
C SER A 184 10.00 -26.63 -21.61
N TYR A 185 9.49 -27.53 -20.77
CA TYR A 185 9.04 -27.17 -19.42
C TYR A 185 10.20 -26.63 -18.60
N ALA A 186 9.95 -25.53 -17.88
CA ALA A 186 10.89 -25.05 -16.88
C ALA A 186 10.50 -25.64 -15.53
N ILE A 187 11.35 -26.55 -15.02
CA ILE A 187 11.14 -27.27 -13.77
C ILE A 187 12.21 -26.87 -12.78
N GLY A 188 11.76 -26.42 -11.61
CA GLY A 188 12.65 -26.07 -10.52
C GLY A 188 11.94 -25.26 -9.43
N PRO A 189 12.67 -24.91 -8.37
CA PRO A 189 12.16 -24.01 -7.34
C PRO A 189 12.01 -22.59 -7.86
N TYR A 190 11.23 -21.79 -7.14
CA TYR A 190 11.16 -20.36 -7.39
C TYR A 190 12.52 -19.70 -7.12
N GLN A 191 12.97 -18.88 -8.07
CA GLN A 191 14.19 -18.10 -7.94
C GLN A 191 13.82 -16.63 -7.73
N PHE A 192 14.27 -16.09 -6.60
CA PHE A 192 14.18 -14.67 -6.30
C PHE A 192 15.05 -13.86 -7.26
N ALA A 193 14.62 -12.65 -7.60
CA ALA A 193 15.44 -11.74 -8.39
C ALA A 193 16.76 -11.45 -7.65
N PRO A 194 17.91 -11.35 -8.33
CA PRO A 194 19.21 -11.08 -7.67
C PRO A 194 19.23 -9.77 -6.87
N THR A 195 18.41 -8.80 -7.28
CA THR A 195 18.24 -7.50 -6.61
C THR A 195 17.33 -7.56 -5.39
N SER A 196 16.64 -8.67 -5.13
CA SER A 196 15.74 -8.79 -3.99
C SER A 196 16.52 -9.15 -2.73
N GLN A 197 16.46 -8.28 -1.73
CA GLN A 197 17.26 -8.38 -0.51
C GLN A 197 16.50 -9.09 0.63
N TYR A 198 15.70 -10.10 0.32
CA TYR A 198 14.92 -10.82 1.35
C TYR A 198 15.84 -11.64 2.26
N ASN A 199 15.61 -11.58 3.57
CA ASN A 199 16.29 -12.46 4.51
C ASN A 199 15.77 -13.91 4.40
N THR A 200 16.50 -14.87 4.97
CA THR A 200 16.16 -16.29 4.85
C THR A 200 14.76 -16.62 5.37
N GLU A 201 14.34 -16.06 6.51
CA GLU A 201 13.02 -16.30 7.08
C GLU A 201 11.90 -15.79 6.14
N GLN A 202 12.07 -14.61 5.58
CA GLN A 202 11.15 -14.04 4.60
C GLN A 202 11.09 -14.90 3.34
N GLN A 203 12.24 -15.33 2.81
CA GLN A 203 12.28 -16.22 1.64
C GLN A 203 11.52 -17.52 1.91
N VAL A 204 11.72 -18.15 3.08
CA VAL A 204 10.98 -19.36 3.47
C VAL A 204 9.47 -19.09 3.54
N LYS A 205 9.03 -17.98 4.16
CA LYS A 205 7.61 -17.60 4.21
C LYS A 205 7.02 -17.33 2.82
N LEU A 206 7.74 -16.61 1.96
CA LEU A 206 7.36 -16.31 0.58
C LEU A 206 7.32 -17.57 -0.31
N CYS A 207 8.11 -18.59 0.02
CA CYS A 207 8.06 -19.92 -0.60
C CYS A 207 7.17 -20.93 0.14
N LEU A 208 6.30 -20.46 1.06
CA LEU A 208 5.32 -21.29 1.77
C LEU A 208 5.91 -22.41 2.64
N GLY A 209 7.06 -22.15 3.26
CA GLY A 209 7.73 -23.06 4.20
C GLY A 209 8.82 -23.92 3.58
N ASP A 210 8.88 -24.02 2.25
CA ASP A 210 9.89 -24.82 1.54
C ASP A 210 10.44 -24.06 0.32
N ARG A 211 11.67 -23.57 0.44
CA ARG A 211 12.38 -22.85 -0.64
C ARG A 211 12.78 -23.75 -1.80
N HIS A 212 12.95 -25.06 -1.56
CA HIS A 212 13.39 -26.01 -2.57
C HIS A 212 12.23 -26.70 -3.29
N LYS A 213 10.99 -26.36 -2.92
CA LYS A 213 9.80 -26.89 -3.57
C LYS A 213 9.77 -26.54 -5.05
N GLU A 214 9.66 -27.58 -5.88
CA GLU A 214 9.70 -27.46 -7.33
C GLU A 214 8.31 -27.29 -7.93
N TYR A 215 8.24 -26.46 -8.97
CA TYR A 215 7.06 -26.24 -9.78
C TYR A 215 7.37 -26.47 -11.25
N VAL A 216 6.36 -26.85 -12.03
CA VAL A 216 6.47 -27.07 -13.47
C VAL A 216 5.78 -25.91 -14.18
N HIS A 217 6.55 -25.07 -14.86
CA HIS A 217 6.04 -24.04 -15.76
C HIS A 217 5.75 -24.64 -17.14
N PHE A 218 4.47 -24.73 -17.50
CA PHE A 218 4.03 -25.44 -18.71
C PHE A 218 3.36 -24.57 -19.77
N CYS A 219 3.00 -23.32 -19.47
CA CYS A 219 2.30 -22.43 -20.39
C CYS A 219 2.55 -20.96 -20.07
N ASP A 220 2.84 -20.17 -21.10
CA ASP A 220 2.80 -18.71 -21.05
C ASP A 220 1.37 -18.25 -21.43
N ALA A 221 0.85 -17.26 -20.71
CA ALA A 221 -0.55 -16.81 -20.79
C ALA A 221 -0.66 -15.31 -21.09
N TYR A 222 -1.64 -14.62 -20.49
CA TYR A 222 -1.93 -13.20 -20.78
C TYR A 222 -0.70 -12.30 -20.51
N PRO A 223 -0.29 -11.44 -21.47
CA PRO A 223 0.84 -10.55 -21.30
C PRO A 223 0.46 -9.18 -20.72
N PHE A 224 1.41 -8.58 -20.00
CA PHE A 224 1.31 -7.25 -19.42
C PHE A 224 2.40 -6.33 -19.98
N PRO A 225 2.15 -5.00 -20.05
CA PRO A 225 3.14 -4.05 -20.53
C PRO A 225 4.33 -3.99 -19.57
N GLU A 226 5.49 -3.62 -20.09
CA GLU A 226 6.67 -3.41 -19.26
C GLU A 226 6.55 -2.15 -18.42
N ARG A 227 7.25 -2.16 -17.28
CA ARG A 227 7.27 -1.08 -16.31
C ARG A 227 7.57 0.31 -16.89
N HIS A 228 8.49 0.38 -17.85
CA HIS A 228 9.02 1.63 -18.39
C HIS A 228 8.23 2.15 -19.60
N GLN A 229 7.31 1.35 -20.15
CA GLN A 229 6.43 1.74 -21.24
C GLN A 229 5.28 2.63 -20.73
N LEU A 230 4.52 3.23 -21.65
CA LEU A 230 3.27 3.89 -21.30
C LEU A 230 2.31 2.91 -20.59
N PRO A 231 1.59 3.32 -19.54
CA PRO A 231 0.70 2.42 -18.79
C PRO A 231 -0.45 1.79 -19.60
N THR A 232 -0.78 2.40 -20.75
CA THR A 232 -1.82 1.98 -21.69
C THR A 232 -1.23 1.35 -22.95
N SER A 233 -0.05 0.72 -22.85
CA SER A 233 0.56 -0.06 -23.92
C SER A 233 0.08 -1.52 -23.91
N VAL A 234 0.15 -2.17 -25.07
CA VAL A 234 -0.15 -3.60 -25.23
C VAL A 234 0.85 -4.43 -24.43
N GLY A 235 0.40 -5.57 -23.90
CA GLY A 235 1.26 -6.44 -23.10
C GLY A 235 2.39 -7.10 -23.90
N THR A 236 3.59 -7.14 -23.31
CA THR A 236 4.79 -7.75 -23.89
C THR A 236 5.34 -8.90 -23.04
N VAL A 237 5.19 -8.85 -21.71
CA VAL A 237 5.70 -9.87 -20.79
C VAL A 237 4.56 -10.81 -20.38
N PRO A 238 4.58 -12.10 -20.77
CA PRO A 238 3.52 -13.05 -20.44
C PRO A 238 3.53 -13.45 -18.97
N SER A 239 2.33 -13.61 -18.40
CA SER A 239 2.13 -14.35 -17.16
C SER A 239 2.40 -15.84 -17.35
N ARG A 240 2.76 -16.54 -16.28
CA ARG A 240 3.17 -17.95 -16.31
C ARG A 240 2.19 -18.83 -15.57
N LEU A 241 1.90 -20.01 -16.12
CA LEU A 241 1.09 -21.04 -15.48
C LEU A 241 1.97 -22.16 -14.93
N HIS A 242 1.87 -22.40 -13.63
CA HIS A 242 2.63 -23.42 -12.93
C HIS A 242 1.72 -24.51 -12.38
N VAL A 243 2.25 -25.73 -12.27
CA VAL A 243 1.63 -26.84 -11.54
C VAL A 243 2.62 -27.43 -10.54
N ASP A 244 2.10 -27.81 -9.37
CA ASP A 244 2.85 -28.56 -8.35
C ASP A 244 2.62 -30.06 -8.58
N PRO A 245 3.64 -30.83 -8.99
CA PRO A 245 3.48 -32.27 -9.23
C PRO A 245 3.21 -33.04 -7.94
N THR A 246 3.70 -32.56 -6.80
CA THR A 246 3.57 -33.23 -5.50
C THR A 246 2.22 -32.95 -4.82
N SER A 247 1.46 -31.98 -5.31
CA SER A 247 0.17 -31.60 -4.73
C SER A 247 -0.89 -32.71 -4.91
N PRO A 248 -1.60 -33.11 -3.84
CA PRO A 248 -2.75 -34.02 -3.97
C PRO A 248 -3.99 -33.34 -4.58
N HIS A 249 -3.95 -32.01 -4.76
CA HIS A 249 -5.04 -31.22 -5.32
C HIS A 249 -4.73 -30.76 -6.75
N LYS A 250 -5.77 -30.72 -7.59
CA LYS A 250 -5.72 -30.24 -8.99
C LYS A 250 -5.72 -28.70 -9.03
N VAL A 251 -4.56 -28.10 -8.79
CA VAL A 251 -4.36 -26.64 -8.70
C VAL A 251 -3.39 -26.18 -9.78
N VAL A 252 -3.74 -25.08 -10.45
CA VAL A 252 -2.87 -24.33 -11.35
C VAL A 252 -2.57 -23.00 -10.68
N TYR A 253 -1.30 -22.63 -10.62
CA TYR A 253 -0.85 -21.36 -10.06
C TYR A 253 -0.60 -20.37 -11.19
N VAL A 254 -1.25 -19.21 -11.15
CA VAL A 254 -0.99 -18.11 -12.09
C VAL A 254 0.01 -17.15 -11.46
N GLN A 255 1.19 -17.03 -12.07
CA GLN A 255 2.22 -16.07 -11.71
C GLN A 255 2.16 -14.89 -12.68
N LEU A 256 1.87 -13.69 -12.17
CA LEU A 256 1.71 -12.48 -13.00
C LEU A 256 3.04 -11.99 -13.60
N SER A 257 4.13 -12.08 -12.83
CA SER A 257 5.50 -11.76 -13.23
C SER A 257 6.49 -12.64 -12.44
N PRO A 258 7.71 -12.87 -12.96
CA PRO A 258 8.81 -13.48 -12.21
C PRO A 258 9.04 -12.87 -10.82
N ASP A 259 8.74 -11.59 -10.61
CA ASP A 259 8.94 -10.91 -9.31
C ASP A 259 8.02 -11.41 -8.20
N PHE A 260 6.93 -12.11 -8.55
CA PHE A 260 5.98 -12.63 -7.58
C PHE A 260 6.41 -14.00 -7.06
N PRO A 261 6.59 -14.17 -5.73
CA PRO A 261 6.89 -15.45 -5.12
C PRO A 261 5.65 -16.36 -5.00
N PRO A 262 5.83 -17.67 -4.73
CA PRO A 262 4.74 -18.65 -4.64
C PRO A 262 3.64 -18.31 -3.64
N ALA A 263 3.97 -17.58 -2.56
CA ALA A 263 2.98 -17.10 -1.60
C ALA A 263 1.92 -16.18 -2.22
N LEU A 264 2.21 -15.58 -3.37
CA LEU A 264 1.36 -14.63 -4.10
C LEU A 264 0.88 -15.13 -5.46
N TRP A 265 1.23 -16.36 -5.86
CA TRP A 265 0.67 -16.95 -7.07
C TRP A 265 -0.80 -17.27 -6.87
N LEU A 266 -1.65 -16.88 -7.81
CA LEU A 266 -3.09 -17.08 -7.72
C LEU A 266 -3.41 -18.57 -7.87
N PRO A 267 -3.95 -19.24 -6.83
CA PRO A 267 -4.32 -20.65 -6.93
C PRO A 267 -5.68 -20.78 -7.62
N VAL A 268 -5.71 -21.47 -8.75
CA VAL A 268 -6.91 -21.67 -9.57
C VAL A 268 -7.21 -23.16 -9.67
N LYS A 269 -8.51 -23.51 -9.72
CA LYS A 269 -8.93 -24.89 -10.01
C LYS A 269 -8.35 -25.31 -11.35
N GLY A 270 -7.84 -26.55 -11.46
CA GLY A 270 -7.26 -27.13 -12.68
C GLY A 270 -8.26 -27.40 -13.80
N THR A 271 -9.01 -26.37 -14.21
CA THR A 271 -10.00 -26.37 -15.28
C THR A 271 -9.76 -25.14 -16.16
N ALA A 272 -9.81 -25.29 -17.48
CA ALA A 272 -9.55 -24.18 -18.42
C ALA A 272 -10.49 -22.98 -18.18
N ALA A 273 -11.77 -23.24 -17.88
CA ALA A 273 -12.75 -22.19 -17.59
C ALA A 273 -12.42 -21.37 -16.32
N ALA A 274 -11.78 -21.97 -15.31
CA ALA A 274 -11.36 -21.22 -14.13
C ALA A 274 -10.15 -20.33 -14.46
N VAL A 275 -9.15 -20.87 -15.16
CA VAL A 275 -7.96 -20.10 -15.62
C VAL A 275 -8.38 -18.93 -16.51
N ARG A 276 -9.23 -19.17 -17.51
CA ARG A 276 -9.76 -18.10 -18.39
C ARG A 276 -10.51 -17.02 -17.62
N ARG A 277 -11.35 -17.38 -16.65
CA ARG A 277 -12.11 -16.38 -15.87
C ARG A 277 -11.22 -15.48 -15.03
N VAL A 278 -10.11 -16.00 -14.50
CA VAL A 278 -9.14 -15.19 -13.73
C VAL A 278 -8.37 -14.27 -14.68
N LEU A 279 -7.82 -14.79 -15.77
CA LEU A 279 -7.08 -13.96 -16.73
C LEU A 279 -7.97 -12.93 -17.45
N ALA A 280 -9.23 -13.28 -17.76
CA ALA A 280 -10.21 -12.36 -18.34
C ALA A 280 -10.50 -11.17 -17.42
N SER A 281 -10.42 -11.35 -16.10
CA SER A 281 -10.58 -10.25 -15.14
C SER A 281 -9.44 -9.23 -15.29
N TYR A 282 -8.19 -9.68 -15.35
CA TYR A 282 -7.04 -8.83 -15.62
C TYR A 282 -7.10 -8.16 -16.99
N ALA A 283 -7.49 -8.91 -18.02
CA ALA A 283 -7.66 -8.41 -19.39
C ALA A 283 -8.73 -7.30 -19.46
N SER A 284 -9.87 -7.52 -18.81
CA SER A 284 -10.95 -6.54 -18.74
C SER A 284 -10.52 -5.26 -18.03
N GLN A 285 -9.77 -5.38 -16.91
CA GLN A 285 -9.24 -4.20 -16.22
C GLN A 285 -8.18 -3.46 -17.04
N ALA A 286 -7.34 -4.16 -17.78
CA ALA A 286 -6.36 -3.54 -18.68
C ALA A 286 -7.05 -2.78 -19.83
N ALA A 287 -8.09 -3.36 -20.42
CA ALA A 287 -8.90 -2.70 -21.45
C ALA A 287 -9.62 -1.46 -20.90
N LEU A 288 -10.27 -1.55 -19.74
CA LEU A 288 -10.91 -0.40 -19.08
C LEU A 288 -9.90 0.71 -18.76
N HIS A 289 -8.71 0.35 -18.28
CA HIS A 289 -7.65 1.33 -18.02
C HIS A 289 -7.19 2.04 -19.30
N ARG A 290 -6.99 1.29 -20.39
CA ARG A 290 -6.68 1.87 -21.71
C ARG A 290 -7.78 2.84 -22.12
N ASP A 291 -9.03 2.38 -22.15
CA ASP A 291 -10.16 3.18 -22.66
C ASP A 291 -10.37 4.46 -21.85
N HIS A 292 -10.10 4.45 -20.54
CA HIS A 292 -10.23 5.64 -19.69
C HIS A 292 -9.05 6.60 -19.75
N HIS A 293 -7.81 6.12 -19.95
CA HIS A 293 -6.60 6.92 -19.70
C HIS A 293 -5.69 7.08 -20.92
N HIS A 294 -5.93 6.38 -22.04
CA HIS A 294 -5.02 6.37 -23.18
C HIS A 294 -4.85 7.77 -23.80
N GLU A 295 -5.96 8.47 -24.06
CA GLU A 295 -5.92 9.83 -24.62
C GLU A 295 -5.12 10.80 -23.73
N HIS A 296 -5.24 10.64 -22.40
CA HIS A 296 -4.48 11.45 -21.44
C HIS A 296 -2.97 11.15 -21.52
N PHE A 297 -2.57 9.88 -21.59
CA PHE A 297 -1.15 9.52 -21.73
C PHE A 297 -0.57 9.91 -23.09
N GLU A 298 -1.35 9.81 -24.18
CA GLU A 298 -0.92 10.32 -25.48
C GLU A 298 -0.69 11.84 -25.44
N GLN A 299 -1.59 12.59 -24.81
CA GLN A 299 -1.44 14.03 -24.66
C GLN A 299 -0.17 14.36 -23.87
N ARG A 300 0.06 13.67 -22.74
CA ARG A 300 1.29 13.82 -21.95
C ARG A 300 2.55 13.50 -22.75
N TYR A 301 2.50 12.49 -23.62
CA TYR A 301 3.61 12.15 -24.51
C TYR A 301 3.91 13.27 -25.51
N ARG A 302 2.87 13.85 -26.13
CA ARG A 302 3.01 15.00 -27.04
C ARG A 302 3.52 16.26 -26.32
N ASP A 303 3.02 16.52 -25.12
CA ASP A 303 3.46 17.66 -24.31
C ASP A 303 4.91 17.52 -23.87
N ALA A 304 5.34 16.32 -23.47
CA ALA A 304 6.73 16.02 -23.16
C ALA A 304 7.65 16.30 -24.35
N LEU A 305 7.31 15.81 -25.55
CA LEU A 305 8.06 16.12 -26.77
C LEU A 305 8.17 17.63 -27.02
N ARG A 306 7.07 18.36 -26.82
CA ARG A 306 7.05 19.81 -27.02
C ARG A 306 7.91 20.55 -26.01
N VAL A 307 7.88 20.16 -24.74
CA VAL A 307 8.72 20.77 -23.70
C VAL A 307 10.19 20.44 -23.93
N MET A 308 10.52 19.21 -24.30
CA MET A 308 11.89 18.81 -24.68
C MET A 308 12.41 19.66 -25.84
N GLU A 309 11.59 19.88 -26.89
CA GLU A 309 11.93 20.77 -28.01
C GLU A 309 12.20 22.20 -27.53
N LEU A 310 11.35 22.76 -26.67
CA LEU A 310 11.52 24.10 -26.10
C LEU A 310 12.78 24.24 -25.22
N GLN A 311 13.19 23.16 -24.56
CA GLN A 311 14.41 23.09 -23.75
C GLN A 311 15.67 22.76 -24.56
N ASN A 312 15.56 22.64 -25.89
CA ASN A 312 16.63 22.17 -26.79
C ASN A 312 17.18 20.78 -26.42
N MET A 313 16.33 19.91 -25.89
CA MET A 313 16.62 18.50 -25.62
C MET A 313 16.09 17.65 -26.78
N THR A 314 16.95 17.35 -27.77
CA THR A 314 16.55 16.44 -28.85
C THR A 314 16.58 14.99 -28.36
N PRO A 315 15.46 14.25 -28.35
CA PRO A 315 15.44 12.86 -27.91
C PRO A 315 16.28 11.99 -28.85
N LYS A 316 17.12 11.11 -28.29
CA LYS A 316 17.93 10.16 -29.08
C LYS A 316 17.16 8.88 -29.40
N ASP A 317 16.31 8.47 -28.47
CA ASP A 317 15.45 7.30 -28.57
C ASP A 317 14.09 7.55 -27.88
N GLU A 318 13.20 6.56 -27.96
CA GLU A 318 11.89 6.60 -27.28
C GLU A 318 12.05 6.60 -25.74
N GLY A 319 13.13 6.01 -25.23
CA GLY A 319 13.44 5.97 -23.80
C GLY A 319 13.62 7.36 -23.19
N ASP A 320 14.30 8.27 -23.88
CA ASP A 320 14.44 9.67 -23.46
C ASP A 320 13.07 10.35 -23.29
N VAL A 321 12.14 10.10 -24.22
CA VAL A 321 10.78 10.65 -24.17
C VAL A 321 10.01 10.05 -23.01
N LEU A 322 10.04 8.73 -22.82
CA LEU A 322 9.35 8.05 -21.71
C LEU A 322 9.86 8.51 -20.33
N ARG A 323 11.17 8.73 -20.21
CA ARG A 323 11.78 9.33 -19.00
C ARG A 323 11.25 10.75 -18.76
N PHE A 324 11.11 11.55 -19.81
CA PHE A 324 10.57 12.90 -19.70
C PHE A 324 9.08 12.91 -19.37
N VAL A 325 8.28 11.99 -19.94
CA VAL A 325 6.88 11.80 -19.55
C VAL A 325 6.77 11.43 -18.07
N GLY A 326 7.64 10.54 -17.59
CA GLY A 326 7.77 10.21 -16.17
C GLY A 326 8.10 11.44 -15.32
N TYR A 327 9.03 12.29 -15.78
CA TYR A 327 9.36 13.56 -15.13
C TYR A 327 8.17 14.52 -15.07
N GLU A 328 7.43 14.71 -16.16
CA GLU A 328 6.26 15.57 -16.26
C GLU A 328 5.08 15.10 -15.37
N SER A 329 5.12 13.87 -14.85
CA SER A 329 4.19 13.44 -13.78
C SER A 329 4.24 14.35 -12.55
N ARG A 330 5.36 15.08 -12.37
CA ARG A 330 5.54 16.08 -11.31
C ARG A 330 4.70 17.35 -11.49
N ASN A 331 4.29 17.62 -12.73
CA ASN A 331 3.55 18.82 -13.10
C ASN A 331 2.04 18.57 -13.21
N VAL A 332 1.59 17.32 -12.98
CA VAL A 332 0.17 16.96 -13.05
C VAL A 332 -0.58 17.61 -11.86
N PRO A 333 -1.61 18.42 -12.11
CA PRO A 333 -2.40 19.02 -11.04
C PRO A 333 -3.15 17.96 -10.24
N TYR A 334 -3.33 18.21 -8.93
CA TYR A 334 -4.09 17.33 -8.04
C TYR A 334 -5.53 17.09 -8.51
N THR A 335 -6.15 18.10 -9.15
CA THR A 335 -7.53 18.02 -9.65
C THR A 335 -7.71 17.03 -10.80
N ASP A 336 -6.63 16.78 -11.54
CA ASP A 336 -6.66 15.98 -12.77
C ASP A 336 -6.23 14.54 -12.49
N ALA A 337 -5.70 14.27 -11.29
CA ALA A 337 -5.30 12.94 -10.86
C ALA A 337 -6.54 12.05 -10.59
N PRO A 338 -6.54 10.77 -11.02
CA PRO A 338 -7.67 9.84 -10.85
C PRO A 338 -7.80 9.29 -9.42
N LEU A 339 -7.91 10.18 -8.43
CA LEU A 339 -7.88 9.88 -6.99
C LEU A 339 -9.09 9.09 -6.46
N ARG A 340 -10.16 8.98 -7.24
CA ARG A 340 -11.42 8.31 -6.86
C ARG A 340 -11.94 7.37 -7.94
N GLU A 341 -11.03 6.87 -8.77
CA GLU A 341 -11.35 5.90 -9.83
C GLU A 341 -12.02 4.65 -9.24
N TYR A 342 -11.57 4.20 -8.07
CA TYR A 342 -12.11 3.03 -7.40
C TYR A 342 -12.79 3.36 -6.08
N ARG A 343 -13.85 2.61 -5.79
CA ARG A 343 -14.66 2.73 -4.56
C ARG A 343 -13.97 2.10 -3.35
N LEU A 344 -13.32 0.95 -3.54
CA LEU A 344 -12.69 0.20 -2.47
C LEU A 344 -11.32 0.81 -2.18
N SER A 345 -11.03 1.02 -0.90
CA SER A 345 -9.75 1.55 -0.48
C SER A 345 -9.42 1.17 0.96
N GLN A 346 -8.12 1.11 1.26
CA GLN A 346 -7.59 0.91 2.60
C GLN A 346 -6.29 1.68 2.74
N THR A 347 -6.09 2.31 3.91
CA THR A 347 -4.89 3.07 4.23
C THR A 347 -3.96 2.26 5.13
N PHE A 348 -2.67 2.34 4.87
CA PHE A 348 -1.60 1.77 5.68
C PHE A 348 -0.61 2.86 6.08
N TYR A 349 0.03 2.68 7.23
CA TYR A 349 1.13 3.50 7.69
C TYR A 349 2.45 2.87 7.23
N MET A 350 3.37 3.70 6.74
CA MET A 350 4.66 3.30 6.15
C MET A 350 5.85 3.85 6.95
N GLY A 351 5.66 4.15 8.23
CA GLY A 351 6.72 4.67 9.09
C GLY A 351 6.87 6.19 9.13
N GLU A 352 7.76 6.63 10.00
CA GLU A 352 8.23 8.01 10.14
C GLU A 352 9.60 8.12 9.49
N HIS A 353 9.78 9.15 8.66
CA HIS A 353 11.00 9.35 7.90
C HIS A 353 11.54 10.76 8.14
N ASP A 354 12.86 10.89 8.22
CA ASP A 354 13.53 12.19 8.18
C ASP A 354 13.54 12.74 6.74
N ASP A 355 13.89 11.87 5.79
CA ASP A 355 13.87 12.15 4.35
C ASP A 355 12.90 11.19 3.63
N PRO A 356 11.61 11.57 3.49
CA PRO A 356 10.60 10.73 2.86
C PRO A 356 10.85 10.50 1.37
N GLU A 357 11.65 11.34 0.69
CA GLU A 357 11.95 11.14 -0.74
C GLU A 357 12.72 9.85 -0.99
N LYS A 358 13.52 9.37 -0.02
CA LYS A 358 14.14 8.04 -0.11
C LYS A 358 13.09 6.95 -0.25
N LEU A 359 12.05 6.96 0.58
CA LEU A 359 10.98 5.96 0.48
C LEU A 359 10.23 6.09 -0.87
N LEU A 360 9.98 7.32 -1.33
CA LEU A 360 9.32 7.55 -2.62
C LEU A 360 10.21 7.10 -3.80
N GLU A 361 11.53 7.18 -3.69
CA GLU A 361 12.44 6.61 -4.69
C GLU A 361 12.31 5.07 -4.78
N HIS A 362 12.15 4.38 -3.63
CA HIS A 362 11.90 2.93 -3.61
C HIS A 362 10.55 2.58 -4.28
N LEU A 363 9.55 3.46 -4.20
CA LEU A 363 8.27 3.32 -4.94
C LEU A 363 8.44 3.62 -6.43
N ASP A 364 9.13 4.70 -6.77
CA ASP A 364 9.49 5.09 -8.14
C ASP A 364 10.28 3.96 -8.84
N LEU A 365 11.01 3.13 -8.09
CA LEU A 365 11.80 1.98 -8.57
C LEU A 365 11.13 0.60 -8.37
N CYS A 366 9.93 0.54 -7.78
CA CYS A 366 9.25 -0.72 -7.47
C CYS A 366 8.78 -1.48 -8.73
N PRO A 367 9.23 -2.72 -8.99
CA PRO A 367 9.05 -3.42 -10.27
C PRO A 367 7.59 -3.66 -10.66
N THR A 368 6.67 -3.67 -9.69
CA THR A 368 5.23 -3.91 -9.89
C THR A 368 4.41 -2.65 -10.15
N LEU A 369 5.03 -1.47 -10.11
CA LEU A 369 4.43 -0.17 -10.42
C LEU A 369 4.98 0.35 -11.74
N PHE A 370 4.17 1.07 -12.53
CA PHE A 370 4.68 1.77 -13.70
C PHE A 370 5.68 2.88 -13.31
N ALA A 371 6.70 3.09 -14.14
CA ALA A 371 7.67 4.16 -13.96
C ALA A 371 7.10 5.56 -14.27
N ILE A 372 5.93 5.62 -14.89
CA ILE A 372 5.19 6.86 -15.20
C ILE A 372 3.99 6.93 -14.23
N PRO A 373 4.13 7.57 -13.06
CA PRO A 373 3.01 7.74 -12.14
C PRO A 373 1.95 8.67 -12.72
N SER A 374 0.73 8.56 -12.19
CA SER A 374 -0.35 9.48 -12.56
C SER A 374 -0.11 10.89 -12.00
N MET A 375 0.52 10.99 -10.83
CA MET A 375 0.93 12.25 -10.22
C MET A 375 2.12 11.99 -9.30
N ARG A 376 3.11 12.86 -9.27
CA ARG A 376 4.25 12.79 -8.34
C ARG A 376 4.44 14.17 -7.71
N THR A 377 4.74 14.25 -6.42
CA THR A 377 5.14 15.52 -5.82
C THR A 377 6.38 15.30 -4.98
N VAL A 378 7.44 16.06 -5.29
CA VAL A 378 8.72 15.98 -4.58
C VAL A 378 8.58 16.67 -3.24
N THR A 379 8.81 15.91 -2.17
CA THR A 379 8.74 16.37 -0.79
C THR A 379 10.08 17.00 -0.42
N ASN A 380 10.09 18.32 -0.24
CA ASN A 380 11.26 19.04 0.26
C ASN A 380 10.90 19.78 1.56
N PRO A 381 11.21 19.22 2.74
CA PRO A 381 10.86 19.83 4.02
C PRO A 381 11.56 21.18 4.28
N HIS A 382 12.54 21.55 3.46
CA HIS A 382 13.23 22.84 3.54
C HIS A 382 12.65 23.91 2.61
N ALA A 383 11.76 23.55 1.69
CA ALA A 383 11.07 24.53 0.84
C ALA A 383 10.03 25.30 1.67
N GLU A 384 9.91 26.61 1.46
CA GLU A 384 9.05 27.51 2.26
C GLU A 384 7.60 27.01 2.41
N HIS A 385 7.04 26.43 1.35
CA HIS A 385 5.67 25.92 1.30
C HIS A 385 5.53 24.47 1.81
N MET A 386 6.61 23.84 2.27
CA MET A 386 6.68 22.45 2.72
C MET A 386 7.36 22.30 4.10
N ILE A 387 7.59 23.40 4.84
CA ILE A 387 8.18 23.32 6.18
C ILE A 387 7.18 22.67 7.14
N PRO A 388 7.55 21.56 7.82
CA PRO A 388 6.66 20.90 8.77
C PRO A 388 6.48 21.78 10.01
N THR A 389 5.22 22.07 10.36
CA THR A 389 4.88 22.87 11.54
C THR A 389 3.56 22.38 12.15
N VAL A 390 3.19 22.91 13.33
CA VAL A 390 1.90 22.60 13.97
C VAL A 390 0.71 22.96 13.08
N GLU A 391 0.82 24.05 12.32
CA GLU A 391 -0.15 24.46 11.28
C GLU A 391 0.38 24.08 9.89
N GLY A 392 1.09 22.96 9.79
CA GLY A 392 1.88 22.57 8.63
C GLY A 392 1.08 22.60 7.32
N PRO A 393 1.80 22.65 6.18
CA PRO A 393 1.23 22.94 4.87
C PRO A 393 0.22 21.89 4.37
N GLY A 394 0.15 20.73 5.04
CA GLY A 394 -0.85 19.70 4.80
C GLY A 394 -0.19 18.38 4.47
N VAL A 395 -0.52 17.84 3.29
CA VAL A 395 -0.10 16.53 2.80
C VAL A 395 0.50 16.68 1.41
N VAL A 396 1.60 15.98 1.16
CA VAL A 396 2.24 15.89 -0.16
C VAL A 396 1.83 14.56 -0.82
N PRO A 397 1.00 14.57 -1.87
CA PRO A 397 0.48 13.35 -2.48
C PRO A 397 1.30 12.88 -3.68
N SER A 398 1.45 11.57 -3.84
CA SER A 398 1.95 10.95 -5.07
C SER A 398 1.07 9.74 -5.41
N LEU A 399 0.72 9.56 -6.68
CA LEU A 399 -0.23 8.56 -7.15
C LEU A 399 0.41 7.63 -8.17
N TYR A 400 0.61 6.38 -7.77
CA TYR A 400 1.18 5.32 -8.58
C TYR A 400 0.10 4.34 -9.06
N ARG A 401 0.40 3.63 -10.14
CA ARG A 401 -0.47 2.60 -10.69
C ARG A 401 0.26 1.26 -10.79
N CYS A 402 -0.40 0.20 -10.34
CA CYS A 402 0.09 -1.16 -10.45
C CYS A 402 0.01 -1.64 -11.90
N ILE A 403 1.00 -2.41 -12.35
CA ILE A 403 1.10 -2.89 -13.73
C ILE A 403 -0.03 -3.86 -14.06
N TYR A 404 -0.39 -4.76 -13.14
CA TYR A 404 -1.23 -5.92 -13.45
C TYR A 404 -2.72 -5.63 -13.22
N SER A 405 -3.10 -5.36 -11.97
CA SER A 405 -4.51 -5.15 -11.55
C SER A 405 -5.03 -3.74 -11.84
N LYS A 406 -4.15 -2.82 -12.25
CA LYS A 406 -4.45 -1.39 -12.46
C LYS A 406 -4.95 -0.67 -11.20
N ALA A 407 -4.74 -1.26 -10.01
CA ALA A 407 -4.94 -0.63 -8.73
C ALA A 407 -4.03 0.60 -8.56
N LEU A 408 -4.44 1.50 -7.67
CA LEU A 408 -3.78 2.77 -7.39
C LEU A 408 -3.17 2.78 -5.99
N LEU A 409 -1.97 3.34 -5.87
CA LEU A 409 -1.33 3.64 -4.58
C LEU A 409 -1.20 5.15 -4.44
N LEU A 410 -2.03 5.74 -3.59
CA LEU A 410 -1.92 7.15 -3.20
C LEU A 410 -1.04 7.25 -1.96
N VAL A 411 0.21 7.64 -2.16
CA VAL A 411 1.20 7.86 -1.10
C VAL A 411 1.06 9.29 -0.60
N GLN A 412 1.03 9.45 0.72
CA GLN A 412 0.68 10.69 1.40
C GLN A 412 1.70 10.96 2.49
N VAL A 413 2.58 11.94 2.25
CA VAL A 413 3.52 12.42 3.27
C VAL A 413 2.85 13.55 4.05
N SER A 414 2.62 13.38 5.34
CA SER A 414 1.95 14.40 6.15
C SER A 414 2.96 15.33 6.82
N LEU A 415 3.01 16.58 6.34
CA LEU A 415 3.87 17.64 6.88
C LEU A 415 3.16 18.47 7.97
N SER A 416 1.94 18.05 8.34
CA SER A 416 1.08 18.74 9.31
C SER A 416 0.85 17.93 10.59
N ALA A 417 1.57 16.82 10.78
CA ALA A 417 1.44 15.95 11.95
C ALA A 417 2.09 16.52 13.24
N GLU A 418 2.95 17.52 13.10
CA GLU A 418 3.73 18.07 14.22
C GLU A 418 2.89 18.59 15.38
N VAL A 419 3.30 18.29 16.61
CA VAL A 419 2.65 18.80 17.84
C VAL A 419 3.56 19.76 18.63
N LYS A 420 4.80 19.93 18.19
CA LYS A 420 5.81 20.84 18.77
C LYS A 420 5.55 22.29 18.39
N LEU A 421 5.33 23.14 19.38
CA LEU A 421 5.16 24.57 19.13
C LEU A 421 6.49 25.19 18.64
N PRO A 422 6.42 26.16 17.70
CA PRO A 422 7.63 26.86 17.24
C PRO A 422 8.28 27.67 18.37
N PRO A 423 9.59 27.99 18.27
CA PRO A 423 10.27 28.84 19.25
C PRO A 423 9.59 30.20 19.34
N GLN A 424 9.44 30.73 20.56
CA GLN A 424 8.96 32.09 20.77
C GLN A 424 10.04 33.12 20.43
N ASP A 425 11.32 32.76 20.59
CA ASP A 425 12.48 33.55 20.18
C ASP A 425 13.29 32.77 19.12
N PRO A 426 12.99 32.97 17.83
CA PRO A 426 13.71 32.30 16.75
C PRO A 426 15.18 32.69 16.65
N GLU A 427 15.58 33.87 17.15
CA GLU A 427 16.97 34.33 17.05
C GLU A 427 17.86 33.55 18.02
N VAL A 428 17.41 33.37 19.26
CA VAL A 428 18.11 32.54 20.25
C VAL A 428 18.12 31.08 19.83
N PHE A 429 17.01 30.55 19.33
CA PHE A 429 16.96 29.17 18.82
C PHE A 429 17.94 28.97 17.65
N LYS A 430 17.98 29.90 16.69
CA LYS A 430 18.96 29.86 15.59
C LYS A 430 20.38 29.95 16.11
N PHE A 431 20.67 30.84 17.06
CA PHE A 431 22.00 30.97 17.64
C PHE A 431 22.49 29.67 18.28
N LEU A 432 21.63 29.00 19.05
CA LEU A 432 21.96 27.72 19.69
C LEU A 432 22.24 26.60 18.68
N TRP A 433 21.47 26.55 17.59
CA TRP A 433 21.52 25.47 16.60
C TRP A 433 22.32 25.79 15.34
N LYS A 434 22.96 26.96 15.25
CA LYS A 434 23.67 27.43 14.04
C LYS A 434 24.92 26.61 13.75
N ASP A 435 25.71 26.36 14.78
CA ASP A 435 27.05 25.78 14.66
C ASP A 435 27.06 24.28 15.05
N THR A 436 25.89 23.71 15.32
CA THR A 436 25.73 22.31 15.70
C THR A 436 25.95 21.39 14.51
N GLN A 437 26.87 20.43 14.63
CA GLN A 437 27.16 19.43 13.60
C GLN A 437 26.25 18.20 13.67
N VAL A 438 25.48 18.08 14.75
CA VAL A 438 24.59 16.96 15.04
C VAL A 438 23.17 17.48 15.05
N GLN A 439 22.31 16.91 14.20
CA GLN A 439 20.89 17.27 14.11
C GLN A 439 20.04 16.05 14.47
N PRO A 440 18.97 16.22 15.26
CA PRO A 440 18.03 15.15 15.53
C PRO A 440 17.17 14.87 14.29
N GLN A 441 16.76 13.61 14.11
CA GLN A 441 15.90 13.19 13.01
C GLN A 441 14.50 13.81 13.11
N MET A 442 13.95 14.24 11.98
CA MET A 442 12.54 14.54 11.83
C MET A 442 11.72 13.25 11.79
N LYS A 443 10.47 13.33 12.28
CA LYS A 443 9.51 12.21 12.26
C LYS A 443 8.33 12.55 11.36
N LEU A 444 8.55 12.49 10.04
CA LEU A 444 7.50 12.76 9.04
C LEU A 444 6.77 11.46 8.69
N PRO A 445 5.47 11.32 9.04
CA PRO A 445 4.73 10.09 8.75
C PRO A 445 4.36 9.99 7.27
N VAL A 446 4.53 8.79 6.72
CA VAL A 446 4.10 8.44 5.37
C VAL A 446 2.97 7.42 5.44
N PHE A 447 1.92 7.65 4.67
CA PHE A 447 0.79 6.73 4.51
C PHE A 447 0.65 6.32 3.07
N VAL A 448 0.06 5.15 2.83
CA VAL A 448 -0.38 4.73 1.49
C VAL A 448 -1.84 4.31 1.53
N LYS A 449 -2.66 4.97 0.72
CA LYS A 449 -4.04 4.56 0.44
C LYS A 449 -4.05 3.72 -0.83
N VAL A 450 -4.27 2.42 -0.67
CA VAL A 450 -4.45 1.47 -1.76
C VAL A 450 -5.89 1.58 -2.23
N MET A 451 -6.14 1.71 -3.53
CA MET A 451 -7.48 1.80 -4.13
C MET A 451 -7.58 0.80 -5.28
N TRP A 452 -8.62 -0.04 -5.30
CA TRP A 452 -8.69 -1.17 -6.23
C TRP A 452 -10.10 -1.45 -6.77
N PRO A 453 -10.22 -2.06 -7.96
CA PRO A 453 -11.51 -2.43 -8.55
C PRO A 453 -12.24 -3.50 -7.72
N ASP A 454 -13.58 -3.46 -7.75
CA ASP A 454 -14.47 -4.42 -7.08
C ASP A 454 -14.57 -5.73 -7.89
N ASP A 455 -13.45 -6.45 -8.01
CA ASP A 455 -13.36 -7.78 -8.63
C ASP A 455 -12.56 -8.76 -7.76
N VAL A 456 -13.31 -9.67 -7.13
CA VAL A 456 -12.81 -10.70 -6.21
C VAL A 456 -11.85 -11.70 -6.88
N LYS A 457 -11.86 -11.82 -8.22
CA LYS A 457 -10.96 -12.74 -8.94
C LYS A 457 -9.53 -12.21 -8.98
N LEU A 458 -9.34 -10.88 -8.97
CA LEU A 458 -8.02 -10.25 -8.96
C LEU A 458 -7.26 -10.55 -7.67
N SER A 459 -7.97 -10.69 -6.54
CA SER A 459 -7.38 -10.99 -5.23
C SER A 459 -7.29 -12.49 -4.91
N GLY A 460 -7.63 -13.37 -5.87
CA GLY A 460 -7.65 -14.81 -5.63
C GLY A 460 -8.70 -15.26 -4.62
N ASN A 461 -9.85 -14.56 -4.55
CA ASN A 461 -10.92 -14.76 -3.56
C ASN A 461 -10.47 -14.60 -2.09
N GLY A 462 -9.40 -13.85 -1.84
CA GLY A 462 -8.93 -13.44 -0.51
C GLY A 462 -8.29 -14.49 0.38
N VAL A 463 -8.31 -15.76 -0.03
CA VAL A 463 -7.56 -16.84 0.64
C VAL A 463 -6.05 -16.52 0.67
N LEU A 464 -5.56 -15.94 -0.43
CA LEU A 464 -4.16 -15.52 -0.58
C LEU A 464 -3.78 -14.47 0.47
N ASN A 465 -4.55 -13.39 0.56
CA ASN A 465 -4.29 -12.28 1.49
C ASN A 465 -4.43 -12.72 2.94
N ARG A 466 -5.42 -13.55 3.28
CA ARG A 466 -5.54 -14.15 4.62
C ARG A 466 -4.34 -14.99 5.02
N ARG A 467 -3.73 -15.70 4.07
CA ARG A 467 -2.48 -16.44 4.30
C ARG A 467 -1.32 -15.47 4.48
N PHE A 468 -1.20 -14.47 3.61
CA PHE A 468 -0.14 -13.48 3.68
C PHE A 468 -0.15 -12.71 5.01
N ASN A 469 -1.32 -12.23 5.43
CA ASN A 469 -1.52 -11.57 6.72
C ASN A 469 -1.08 -12.44 7.90
N ARG A 470 -1.34 -13.75 7.87
CA ARG A 470 -0.89 -14.67 8.93
C ARG A 470 0.62 -14.90 8.92
N LEU A 471 1.25 -14.93 7.73
CA LEU A 471 2.69 -15.16 7.60
C LEU A 471 3.52 -13.94 8.05
N PHE A 472 3.05 -12.74 7.72
CA PHE A 472 3.78 -11.48 7.94
C PHE A 472 3.16 -10.57 9.00
N ASN A 473 2.10 -11.02 9.68
CA ASN A 473 1.33 -10.23 10.65
C ASN A 473 0.82 -8.89 10.10
N THR A 474 0.45 -8.86 8.82
CA THR A 474 -0.08 -7.67 8.14
C THR A 474 -1.62 -7.64 8.17
N GLU A 475 -2.20 -6.52 7.73
CA GLU A 475 -3.64 -6.24 7.86
C GLU A 475 -4.32 -5.93 6.51
N PHE A 476 -3.84 -6.52 5.42
CA PHE A 476 -4.44 -6.28 4.10
C PHE A 476 -5.86 -6.83 4.02
N ALA A 477 -6.79 -6.07 3.44
CA ALA A 477 -8.13 -6.56 3.16
C ALA A 477 -8.08 -7.77 2.22
N GLU A 478 -9.08 -8.65 2.38
CA GLU A 478 -9.12 -9.92 1.64
C GLU A 478 -9.23 -9.71 0.12
N ASP A 479 -9.79 -8.60 -0.31
CA ASP A 479 -10.09 -8.26 -1.69
C ASP A 479 -9.01 -7.41 -2.38
N ILE A 480 -7.93 -7.03 -1.68
CA ILE A 480 -6.80 -6.30 -2.27
C ILE A 480 -6.11 -7.17 -3.35
N PRO A 481 -5.83 -6.65 -4.55
CA PRO A 481 -5.05 -7.36 -5.55
C PRO A 481 -3.61 -7.68 -5.06
N PRO A 482 -3.06 -8.85 -5.40
CA PRO A 482 -1.75 -9.29 -4.90
C PRO A 482 -0.60 -8.41 -5.35
N ASP A 483 -0.70 -7.74 -6.49
CA ASP A 483 0.30 -6.80 -6.97
C ASP A 483 0.34 -5.51 -6.16
N ALA A 484 -0.81 -4.96 -5.78
CA ALA A 484 -0.88 -3.79 -4.90
C ALA A 484 -0.33 -4.11 -3.49
N LEU A 485 -0.75 -5.26 -2.93
CA LEU A 485 -0.23 -5.75 -1.65
C LEU A 485 1.29 -5.93 -1.71
N TYR A 486 1.79 -6.59 -2.75
CA TYR A 486 3.21 -6.87 -2.89
C TYR A 486 4.03 -5.61 -3.16
N SER A 487 3.50 -4.65 -3.91
CA SER A 487 4.17 -3.36 -4.13
C SER A 487 4.48 -2.67 -2.80
N VAL A 488 3.48 -2.57 -1.90
CA VAL A 488 3.66 -1.97 -0.57
C VAL A 488 4.64 -2.79 0.27
N PHE A 489 4.47 -4.12 0.32
CA PHE A 489 5.34 -4.99 1.10
C PHE A 489 6.80 -4.98 0.61
N TYR A 490 7.02 -5.10 -0.69
CA TYR A 490 8.34 -5.08 -1.33
C TYR A 490 9.06 -3.77 -1.06
N THR A 491 8.39 -2.62 -1.24
CA THR A 491 8.96 -1.31 -0.95
C THR A 491 9.36 -1.19 0.52
N MET A 492 8.49 -1.58 1.45
CA MET A 492 8.79 -1.49 2.89
C MET A 492 9.91 -2.43 3.31
N HIS A 493 9.98 -3.61 2.69
CA HIS A 493 11.09 -4.53 2.86
C HIS A 493 12.41 -3.94 2.35
N TRP A 494 12.42 -3.43 1.12
CA TRP A 494 13.62 -2.87 0.48
C TRP A 494 14.13 -1.64 1.23
N ALA A 495 13.23 -0.79 1.75
CA ALA A 495 13.58 0.34 2.60
C ALA A 495 14.07 -0.05 4.00
N GLY A 496 14.01 -1.34 4.39
CA GLY A 496 14.38 -1.81 5.72
C GLY A 496 13.37 -1.44 6.81
N GLN A 497 12.15 -1.03 6.44
CA GLN A 497 11.13 -0.46 7.33
C GLN A 497 9.92 -1.39 7.52
N LEU A 498 10.08 -2.69 7.28
CA LEU A 498 8.94 -3.63 7.32
C LEU A 498 8.20 -3.65 8.68
N ARG A 499 8.90 -3.38 9.80
CA ARG A 499 8.31 -3.26 11.14
C ARG A 499 7.36 -2.06 11.29
N ASP A 500 7.54 -1.05 10.44
CA ASP A 500 6.75 0.18 10.41
C ASP A 500 5.55 0.09 9.45
N LEU A 501 5.42 -0.99 8.69
CA LEU A 501 4.23 -1.24 7.88
C LEU A 501 3.06 -1.69 8.75
N LEU A 502 2.18 -0.76 9.11
CA LEU A 502 1.09 -1.01 10.06
C LEU A 502 -0.29 -0.74 9.49
N GLY A 503 -1.26 -1.56 9.91
CA GLY A 503 -2.68 -1.27 9.79
C GLY A 503 -3.25 -0.67 11.08
N VAL A 504 -4.58 -0.67 11.20
CA VAL A 504 -5.29 -0.09 12.34
C VAL A 504 -4.98 -0.82 13.65
N ARG A 505 -4.99 -2.15 13.65
CA ARG A 505 -4.81 -2.93 14.89
C ARG A 505 -3.39 -2.76 15.43
N ALA A 506 -2.37 -2.92 14.60
CA ALA A 506 -0.99 -2.73 15.02
C ALA A 506 -0.67 -1.27 15.41
N MET A 507 -1.34 -0.28 14.80
CA MET A 507 -1.25 1.12 15.26
C MET A 507 -1.89 1.33 16.64
N ARG A 508 -3.01 0.64 16.96
CA ARG A 508 -3.58 0.67 18.32
C ARG A 508 -2.62 0.06 19.35
N GLU A 509 -1.91 -1.01 18.98
CA GLU A 509 -0.86 -1.61 19.81
C GLU A 509 0.25 -0.59 20.09
N ARG A 510 0.77 0.11 19.05
CA ARG A 510 1.75 1.20 19.25
C ARG A 510 1.23 2.34 20.13
N VAL A 511 -0.03 2.73 19.99
CA VAL A 511 -0.63 3.75 20.87
C VAL A 511 -0.70 3.24 22.31
N ALA A 512 -1.05 1.97 22.54
CA ALA A 512 -1.05 1.38 23.87
C ALA A 512 0.37 1.30 24.48
N GLU A 513 1.38 0.97 23.67
CA GLU A 513 2.79 0.97 24.08
C GLU A 513 3.29 2.38 24.43
N LEU A 514 2.93 3.40 23.65
CA LEU A 514 3.23 4.81 23.96
C LEU A 514 2.53 5.29 25.24
N LEU A 515 1.31 4.83 25.48
CA LEU A 515 0.60 5.09 26.74
C LEU A 515 1.29 4.40 27.92
N ALA A 516 1.79 3.18 27.76
CA ALA A 516 2.55 2.50 28.79
C ALA A 516 3.90 3.22 29.06
N ALA A 517 4.57 3.66 28.00
CA ALA A 517 5.81 4.42 28.09
C ALA A 517 5.62 5.79 28.77
N SER A 518 4.48 6.46 28.56
CA SER A 518 4.21 7.76 29.20
C SER A 518 3.95 7.66 30.70
N GLN A 519 3.61 6.48 31.22
CA GLN A 519 3.53 6.24 32.67
C GLN A 519 4.89 6.01 33.33
N GLN A 520 5.94 5.76 32.54
CA GLN A 520 7.30 5.58 33.04
C GLN A 520 8.04 6.94 33.10
N PRO A 521 9.04 7.09 33.99
CA PRO A 521 9.88 8.28 34.02
C PRO A 521 10.58 8.48 32.67
N ALA A 522 10.36 9.63 32.04
CA ALA A 522 10.97 9.94 30.75
C ALA A 522 12.50 10.07 30.86
N PRO A 523 13.28 9.50 29.94
CA PRO A 523 14.72 9.68 29.90
C PRO A 523 15.07 11.15 29.61
N PRO A 524 16.15 11.68 30.20
CA PRO A 524 16.53 13.08 30.00
C PRO A 524 17.17 13.30 28.63
N LEU A 525 16.50 14.05 27.76
CA LEU A 525 16.99 14.51 26.43
C LEU A 525 18.19 15.46 26.52
N LEU A 526 18.78 15.90 25.40
CA LEU A 526 19.96 16.78 25.38
C LEU A 526 19.83 18.00 26.32
N TYR A 527 18.71 18.71 26.22
CA TYR A 527 18.31 19.77 27.15
C TYR A 527 16.78 19.80 27.32
N PRO A 528 16.26 20.34 28.43
CA PRO A 528 14.82 20.51 28.60
C PRO A 528 14.29 21.59 27.65
N GLY A 529 13.27 21.26 26.87
CA GLY A 529 12.62 22.23 25.98
C GLY A 529 11.87 23.31 26.74
N THR A 530 12.08 24.57 26.37
CA THR A 530 11.32 25.73 26.87
C THR A 530 10.49 26.35 25.74
N ARG A 531 9.58 27.29 26.07
CA ARG A 531 8.78 27.97 25.03
C ARG A 531 9.63 28.90 24.17
N GLU A 532 10.70 29.47 24.72
CA GLU A 532 11.68 30.30 24.02
C GLU A 532 12.55 29.43 23.12
N VAL A 533 13.11 28.35 23.68
CA VAL A 533 14.02 27.42 23.01
C VAL A 533 13.50 25.98 23.20
N PRO A 534 12.62 25.50 22.31
CA PRO A 534 12.15 24.11 22.36
C PRO A 534 13.29 23.14 22.06
N ASN A 535 13.20 21.90 22.55
CA ASN A 535 14.10 20.83 22.11
C ASN A 535 13.54 20.22 20.82
N PRO A 536 14.30 20.13 19.71
CA PRO A 536 13.85 19.50 18.48
C PRO A 536 13.72 17.97 18.57
N GLU A 537 14.28 17.31 19.58
CA GLU A 537 14.08 15.88 19.85
C GLU A 537 12.63 15.57 20.27
N TYR A 538 12.06 14.44 19.85
CA TYR A 538 10.66 14.07 20.14
C TYR A 538 10.54 13.39 21.50
N THR A 539 9.65 13.92 22.35
CA THR A 539 9.28 13.30 23.62
C THR A 539 8.22 12.21 23.42
N ILE A 540 8.04 11.34 24.42
CA ILE A 540 7.01 10.29 24.43
C ILE A 540 5.60 10.90 24.26
N GLU A 541 5.31 12.00 24.94
CA GLU A 541 4.02 12.71 24.86
C GLU A 541 3.75 13.27 23.45
N GLU A 542 4.78 13.77 22.78
CA GLU A 542 4.65 14.25 21.39
C GLU A 542 4.46 13.09 20.42
N ARG A 543 5.22 12.00 20.57
CA ARG A 543 5.04 10.76 19.80
C ARG A 543 3.63 10.20 19.98
N LEU A 544 3.11 10.16 21.21
CA LEU A 544 1.74 9.74 21.51
C LEU A 544 0.71 10.64 20.81
N GLY A 545 0.87 11.97 20.88
CA GLY A 545 0.03 12.92 20.16
C GLY A 545 0.06 12.73 18.64
N MET A 546 1.21 12.38 18.08
CA MET A 546 1.37 12.06 16.65
C MET A 546 0.70 10.73 16.30
N HIS A 547 0.89 9.66 17.09
CA HIS A 547 0.31 8.34 16.80
C HIS A 547 -1.21 8.30 16.92
N LEU A 548 -1.82 9.15 17.75
CA LEU A 548 -3.27 9.34 17.75
C LEU A 548 -3.79 9.96 16.44
N GLN A 549 -3.02 10.88 15.85
CA GLN A 549 -3.32 11.41 14.51
C GLN A 549 -3.20 10.31 13.46
N TYR A 550 -2.17 9.45 13.56
CA TYR A 550 -1.95 8.37 12.62
C TYR A 550 -3.08 7.34 12.68
N LEU A 551 -3.50 6.96 13.89
CA LEU A 551 -4.63 6.06 14.10
C LEU A 551 -5.92 6.62 13.49
N SER A 552 -6.15 7.94 13.64
CA SER A 552 -7.27 8.61 12.97
C SER A 552 -7.14 8.59 11.45
N TYR A 553 -5.93 8.76 10.92
CA TYR A 553 -5.67 8.76 9.48
C TYR A 553 -5.90 7.40 8.83
N LEU A 554 -5.65 6.31 9.57
CA LEU A 554 -5.93 4.94 9.15
C LEU A 554 -7.43 4.61 9.14
N GLY A 555 -8.30 5.53 9.61
CA GLY A 555 -9.75 5.36 9.60
C GLY A 555 -10.26 4.44 10.71
N ASP A 556 -9.61 4.46 11.88
CA ASP A 556 -10.04 3.66 13.04
C ASP A 556 -11.49 4.00 13.45
N PRO A 557 -12.43 3.02 13.44
CA PRO A 557 -13.80 3.25 13.89
C PRO A 557 -13.93 3.62 15.38
N LEU A 558 -12.94 3.31 16.22
CA LEU A 558 -12.97 3.57 17.67
C LEU A 558 -12.23 4.85 18.07
N VAL A 559 -11.70 5.62 17.12
CA VAL A 559 -10.86 6.79 17.40
C VAL A 559 -11.53 7.81 18.32
N ARG A 560 -12.85 8.01 18.19
CA ARG A 560 -13.61 8.93 19.04
C ARG A 560 -13.58 8.49 20.51
N GLU A 561 -13.85 7.21 20.76
CA GLU A 561 -13.84 6.64 22.10
C GLU A 561 -12.44 6.70 22.71
N THR A 562 -11.41 6.35 21.93
CA THR A 562 -10.01 6.45 22.34
C THR A 562 -9.64 7.87 22.76
N ILE A 563 -10.02 8.87 21.98
CA ILE A 563 -9.77 10.28 22.32
C ILE A 563 -10.53 10.71 23.58
N GLU A 564 -11.82 10.37 23.70
CA GLU A 564 -12.65 10.75 24.85
C GLU A 564 -12.13 10.14 26.16
N ASN A 565 -11.63 8.92 26.12
CA ASN A 565 -11.03 8.24 27.27
C ASN A 565 -9.67 8.82 27.67
N LEU A 566 -8.87 9.26 26.71
CA LEU A 566 -7.52 9.77 26.95
C LEU A 566 -7.48 11.24 27.37
N LEU A 567 -8.43 12.05 26.87
CA LEU A 567 -8.44 13.51 27.04
C LEU A 567 -8.33 13.99 28.50
N PRO A 568 -8.98 13.36 29.51
CA PRO A 568 -8.94 13.85 30.89
C PRO A 568 -7.55 13.82 31.54
N THR A 569 -6.69 12.89 31.15
CA THR A 569 -5.35 12.70 31.72
C THR A 569 -4.23 13.13 30.76
N ALA A 570 -4.58 13.56 29.55
CA ALA A 570 -3.63 13.91 28.50
C ALA A 570 -2.83 15.19 28.78
N SER A 571 -1.55 15.17 28.43
CA SER A 571 -0.67 16.35 28.40
C SER A 571 -1.02 17.30 27.25
N ALA A 572 -0.47 18.52 27.22
CA ALA A 572 -0.79 19.50 26.18
C ALA A 572 -0.45 19.04 24.73
N PRO A 573 0.73 18.43 24.45
CA PRO A 573 1.01 17.85 23.14
C PRO A 573 0.03 16.74 22.74
N VAL A 574 -0.36 15.88 23.69
CA VAL A 574 -1.35 14.82 23.44
C VAL A 574 -2.71 15.42 23.14
N ARG A 575 -3.15 16.46 23.85
CA ARG A 575 -4.42 17.16 23.56
C ARG A 575 -4.40 17.84 22.19
N MET A 576 -3.26 18.40 21.75
CA MET A 576 -3.08 18.89 20.37
C MET A 576 -3.21 17.75 19.36
N GLY A 577 -2.57 16.61 19.62
CA GLY A 577 -2.73 15.39 18.84
C GLY A 577 -4.19 14.93 18.74
N CYS A 578 -4.90 14.87 19.86
CA CYS A 578 -6.33 14.56 19.92
C CYS A 578 -7.18 15.56 19.11
N ALA A 579 -6.88 16.85 19.18
CA ALA A 579 -7.58 17.88 18.41
C ALA A 579 -7.39 17.67 16.90
N LYS A 580 -6.15 17.41 16.46
CA LYS A 580 -5.84 17.08 15.06
C LYS A 580 -6.48 15.77 14.61
N ALA A 581 -6.42 14.72 15.43
CA ALA A 581 -7.08 13.45 15.18
C ALA A 581 -8.61 13.64 15.01
N ALA A 582 -9.26 14.41 15.88
CA ALA A 582 -10.69 14.71 15.75
C ALA A 582 -11.03 15.44 14.44
N LEU A 583 -10.15 16.35 13.96
CA LEU A 583 -10.30 16.99 12.66
C LEU A 583 -10.14 16.01 11.49
N ILE A 584 -9.13 15.13 11.55
CA ILE A 584 -8.89 14.09 10.53
C ILE A 584 -10.08 13.14 10.43
N ALA A 585 -10.65 12.70 11.56
CA ALA A 585 -11.84 11.85 11.62
C ALA A 585 -13.15 12.56 11.20
N GLY A 586 -13.13 13.89 11.04
CA GLY A 586 -14.33 14.68 10.75
C GLY A 586 -15.30 14.84 11.92
N GLU A 587 -14.83 14.64 13.17
CA GLU A 587 -15.59 14.76 14.41
C GLU A 587 -15.50 16.21 14.94
N ARG A 588 -16.19 17.11 14.22
CA ARG A 588 -16.16 18.57 14.45
C ARG A 588 -16.65 19.00 15.85
N ASP A 589 -17.57 18.23 16.42
CA ASP A 589 -18.14 18.45 17.75
C ASP A 589 -17.12 18.09 18.83
N LEU A 590 -16.43 16.96 18.67
CA LEU A 590 -15.33 16.53 19.52
C LEU A 590 -14.18 17.53 19.47
N PHE A 591 -13.79 17.98 18.27
CA PHE A 591 -12.78 19.03 18.11
C PHE A 591 -13.13 20.29 18.89
N ARG A 592 -14.37 20.80 18.75
CA ARG A 592 -14.81 21.98 19.51
C ARG A 592 -14.73 21.73 21.02
N ARG A 593 -15.15 20.56 21.49
CA ARG A 593 -15.08 20.20 22.91
C ARG A 593 -13.65 20.28 23.44
N ILE A 594 -12.70 19.67 22.72
CA ILE A 594 -11.27 19.68 23.06
C ILE A 594 -10.75 21.12 23.14
N VAL A 595 -10.99 21.94 22.11
CA VAL A 595 -10.51 23.34 22.07
C VAL A 595 -11.10 24.19 23.19
N SER A 596 -12.39 24.00 23.51
CA SER A 596 -13.08 24.74 24.57
C SER A 596 -12.64 24.31 25.98
N SER A 597 -12.18 23.06 26.15
CA SER A 597 -11.60 22.57 27.40
C SER A 597 -10.12 22.90 27.56
N GLU A 598 -9.42 23.25 26.47
CA GLU A 598 -8.00 23.59 26.51
C GLU A 598 -7.79 24.89 27.32
N PRO A 599 -6.84 24.92 28.27
CA PRO A 599 -6.47 26.14 28.96
C PRO A 599 -6.00 27.24 28.00
N GLN A 600 -6.22 28.50 28.39
CA GLN A 600 -5.76 29.64 27.60
C GLN A 600 -4.23 29.64 27.47
N GLY A 601 -3.74 29.68 26.24
CA GLY A 601 -2.31 29.68 25.97
C GLY A 601 -2.00 29.50 24.48
N ARG A 602 -0.71 29.32 24.17
CA ARG A 602 -0.24 29.10 22.80
C ARG A 602 -0.87 27.85 22.20
N MET A 603 -1.01 26.78 22.97
CA MET A 603 -1.59 25.53 22.46
C MET A 603 -3.02 25.73 21.94
N GLN A 604 -3.91 26.32 22.75
CA GLN A 604 -5.27 26.67 22.33
C GLN A 604 -5.28 27.62 21.13
N HIS A 605 -4.39 28.61 21.09
CA HIS A 605 -4.26 29.54 19.95
C HIS A 605 -3.97 28.78 18.65
N TYR A 606 -2.96 27.90 18.64
CA TYR A 606 -2.62 27.07 17.48
C TYR A 606 -3.76 26.11 17.13
N MET A 607 -4.40 25.45 18.11
CA MET A 607 -5.55 24.58 17.86
C MET A 607 -6.67 25.32 17.14
N THR A 608 -6.98 26.56 17.54
CA THR A 608 -8.03 27.32 16.86
C THR A 608 -7.66 27.66 15.41
N LYS A 609 -6.38 27.78 15.08
CA LYS A 609 -5.91 28.10 13.73
C LYS A 609 -5.90 26.90 12.77
N LEU A 610 -5.87 25.67 13.29
CA LEU A 610 -5.95 24.44 12.50
C LEU A 610 -7.20 24.37 11.60
N ALA A 611 -8.33 24.89 12.09
CA ALA A 611 -9.60 24.83 11.39
C ALA A 611 -10.01 26.20 10.83
N ARG A 612 -10.52 26.20 9.59
CA ARG A 612 -11.22 27.35 9.03
C ARG A 612 -12.47 27.62 9.88
N LYS A 613 -12.48 28.78 10.55
CA LYS A 613 -13.53 29.19 11.49
C LYS A 613 -14.09 30.57 11.14
N ARG A 614 -15.32 30.83 11.59
CA ARG A 614 -15.97 32.14 11.45
C ARG A 614 -15.37 33.14 12.44
N LYS A 615 -15.34 32.79 13.73
CA LYS A 615 -14.68 33.57 14.79
C LYS A 615 -13.96 32.64 15.77
N THR A 616 -12.90 33.12 16.42
CA THR A 616 -12.19 32.35 17.47
C THR A 616 -13.08 32.03 18.66
N ARG A 617 -13.96 32.96 19.06
CA ARG A 617 -14.94 32.78 20.15
C ARG A 617 -15.86 31.56 19.96
N ASP A 618 -16.13 31.18 18.70
CA ASP A 618 -17.00 30.05 18.37
C ASP A 618 -16.42 28.69 18.86
N LEU A 619 -15.10 28.65 19.02
CA LEU A 619 -14.35 27.48 19.49
C LEU A 619 -13.87 27.62 20.94
N VAL A 620 -13.41 28.81 21.33
CA VAL A 620 -12.80 29.04 22.65
C VAL A 620 -13.84 29.14 23.76
N ASP A 621 -14.97 29.81 23.53
CA ASP A 621 -15.96 30.06 24.58
C ASP A 621 -16.79 28.77 24.77
N PRO A 622 -16.64 28.03 25.90
CA PRO A 622 -17.44 26.82 26.15
C PRO A 622 -18.92 27.18 26.33
N GLU A 623 -19.16 28.26 27.07
CA GLU A 623 -20.46 28.88 27.29
C GLU A 623 -20.61 30.15 26.43
N PRO A 624 -21.83 30.44 25.92
CA PRO A 624 -22.07 31.65 25.15
C PRO A 624 -21.72 32.91 25.94
N ARG A 625 -20.79 33.71 25.43
CA ARG A 625 -20.44 34.99 26.02
C ARG A 625 -21.46 36.06 25.61
N LEU A 626 -21.92 36.87 26.56
CA LEU A 626 -22.80 38.00 26.30
C LEU A 626 -22.03 39.11 25.56
N LEU A 627 -22.49 39.44 24.36
CA LEU A 627 -21.87 40.42 23.48
C LEU A 627 -22.96 41.33 22.91
N GLU A 628 -22.86 42.63 23.16
CA GLU A 628 -23.83 43.62 22.67
C GLU A 628 -25.30 43.29 23.04
N GLY A 629 -25.51 42.68 24.23
CA GLY A 629 -26.84 42.27 24.70
C GLY A 629 -27.37 40.97 24.08
N GLN A 630 -26.56 40.23 23.31
CA GLN A 630 -26.93 38.97 22.68
C GLN A 630 -25.97 37.84 23.06
N TYR A 631 -26.49 36.61 23.11
CA TYR A 631 -25.69 35.39 23.25
C TYR A 631 -25.50 34.73 21.88
N GLU A 632 -24.25 34.47 21.50
CA GLU A 632 -23.93 33.74 20.28
C GLU A 632 -23.81 32.23 20.54
N PHE A 633 -24.61 31.42 19.85
CA PHE A 633 -24.55 29.96 19.95
C PHE A 633 -23.85 29.34 18.74
N ALA A 634 -22.59 28.94 18.92
CA ALA A 634 -21.78 28.35 17.85
C ALA A 634 -21.86 26.81 17.75
N SER A 635 -22.41 26.11 18.75
CA SER A 635 -22.54 24.65 18.74
C SER A 635 -23.19 24.09 17.46
N PRO A 636 -24.25 24.70 16.89
CA PRO A 636 -24.83 24.26 15.62
C PRO A 636 -23.91 24.34 14.39
N LEU A 637 -22.83 25.13 14.44
CA LEU A 637 -21.84 25.27 13.36
C LEU A 637 -20.82 24.13 13.37
N TRP A 638 -20.64 23.49 14.52
CA TRP A 638 -19.65 22.45 14.77
C TRP A 638 -20.27 21.07 15.03
N THR A 639 -21.59 20.95 14.94
CA THR A 639 -22.31 19.67 14.97
C THR A 639 -22.67 19.24 13.55
N LYS A 640 -22.54 17.93 13.24
CA LYS A 640 -22.89 17.35 11.92
C LYS A 640 -24.37 17.62 11.61
N ARG A 641 -24.67 18.68 10.83
CA ARG A 641 -25.93 18.77 10.07
C ARG A 641 -25.71 18.00 8.77
N ASN A 642 -26.49 16.93 8.55
CA ASN A 642 -26.64 16.17 7.30
C ASN A 642 -25.57 16.46 6.23
N THR A 643 -24.56 15.58 6.12
CA THR A 643 -23.65 15.41 4.96
C THR A 643 -23.49 16.66 4.10
N ARG A 644 -23.07 17.78 4.69
CA ARG A 644 -22.66 18.94 3.92
C ARG A 644 -21.21 18.70 3.56
N ILE A 645 -20.97 18.33 2.29
CA ILE A 645 -19.63 18.19 1.70
C ILE A 645 -18.78 19.39 2.14
N ASP A 646 -17.75 19.13 2.95
CA ASP A 646 -16.92 20.18 3.50
C ASP A 646 -15.95 20.64 2.42
N ARG A 647 -16.25 21.77 1.78
CA ARG A 647 -15.50 22.34 0.66
C ARG A 647 -14.00 22.58 0.93
N ASN A 648 -13.55 22.44 2.17
CA ASN A 648 -12.19 22.72 2.60
C ASN A 648 -11.40 21.46 2.96
N THR A 649 -11.98 20.27 2.87
CA THR A 649 -11.21 19.02 2.89
C THR A 649 -10.78 18.68 1.47
N LEU A 650 -9.63 18.01 1.31
CA LEU A 650 -9.17 17.49 0.02
C LEU A 650 -10.28 16.70 -0.68
N GLU A 651 -11.05 15.93 0.10
CA GLU A 651 -12.21 15.18 -0.38
C GLU A 651 -13.35 16.09 -0.87
N GLY A 652 -13.71 17.16 -0.13
CA GLY A 652 -14.79 18.05 -0.55
C GLY A 652 -14.45 18.99 -1.71
N ALA A 653 -13.16 19.25 -1.98
CA ALA A 653 -12.72 19.94 -3.19
C ALA A 653 -12.91 19.07 -4.44
N VAL A 654 -12.59 17.78 -4.34
CA VAL A 654 -12.78 16.79 -5.42
C VAL A 654 -14.27 16.53 -5.68
N ASP A 655 -15.10 16.43 -4.63
CA ASP A 655 -16.57 16.29 -4.78
C ASP A 655 -17.21 17.46 -5.56
N MET A 656 -16.68 18.67 -5.43
CA MET A 656 -17.18 19.85 -6.14
C MET A 656 -16.75 19.90 -7.60
N ALA A 657 -15.60 19.34 -7.95
CA ALA A 657 -15.16 19.21 -9.34
C ALA A 657 -15.99 18.16 -10.09
N ALA A 658 -16.29 17.04 -9.43
CA ALA A 658 -17.14 15.97 -9.98
C ALA A 658 -18.62 16.36 -10.13
N LEU A 659 -19.11 17.39 -9.41
CA LEU A 659 -20.47 17.95 -9.55
C LEU A 659 -20.60 18.97 -10.70
N LYS A 660 -19.49 19.37 -11.32
CA LYS A 660 -19.46 20.34 -12.43
C LYS A 660 -19.29 19.70 -13.81
N HIS A 661 -19.04 18.40 -13.86
CA HIS A 661 -19.14 17.54 -15.04
C HIS A 661 -20.34 16.61 -14.86
#